data_AF-A0A9P7KSZ1-F1
#
_entry.id   AF-A0A9P7KSZ1-F1
#
_cell.length_a   1.000
_cell.length_b   1.000
_cell.length_c   1.000
_cell.angle_alpha   90.00
_cell.angle_beta   90.00
_cell.angle_gamma   90.00
#
_symmetry.space_group_name_H-M   'P 1'
#
loop_
_entity.id
_entity.type
_entity.pdbx_description
1 polymer ?
#
loop_
_entity_poly.entity_id
_entity_poly.type
_entity_poly.pdbx_seq_one_letter_code
_entity_poly.pdbx_strand_id
1 'polypeptide(L)'
;MGSIDHLPPFRISEARLAESLHDSCQIGAAHRYGKATTETGMARLSLDDSDKQVRDWFMTYAKSLKCKTFVDQMGNLFAIRPGKNNDLPPVMMGSHLDTQPTGGRYDGILGVISGLEVLRTLNDNNFETEGPIGVVNWTNEEGARFPKMAVSSGVWADAIPLETAWDLKEVLVANPKSMKEELDRIGYCGEHPASYLSNPFAAHFELHIEQGPILEDEGLKIGAVHGVQAFKWFNMTVKGRDSHAGTTPLYARKDPVLCATKMIVAANTIAKKFEGLATTGIFTTDPGTVNTMAHTVTFTLDVRHTKDEILAKMVQECEEEFLRISQDDSEKGCEVDWELLVDSPAVSFSKECISVVEASAADVCATLPQNSAGKLWRPMISGAGHDSCYTNRRCPTSMIFTPTRSGISHNPTEYCSPEDCALGASVLLGAVLRDNAFARQTSGSANLSLDQVHVEPSRLPSIPHNPGQYDEYGDRSTPHLAEHDREATAVGLTPLMSHDIFSAGADINWNLSVEQDGVDDHGQTFDFFADGESLNLVPIEDQTPPDIYRDSGMSITSTDPPDGLTNTFERLSFDQRPNYSTSLIGYSNESDPFSLNHFPYASTNEVDFFRVTYRKQQPLEDQTHGQTHTPVHFLQSHTETSDKGQNTVQGCMSSLDDRDNLEKLVDRVTGVALVKLYFRFVFESLPILSRSLVFQDLDAFVAESSTGLLAGIYALALPFTPWDEKLCLDSAYSKPDINDLWQVSYTCLQKELHFPRLSTIQIYLLLLNHTPFDAVCVENPFVWSLAASMLAMAQSLGLNVDPTGWKLPAWEVRLRRRLWWAVYVEYTWRSVTHGRASMISDDDCDVSPLKPEDFMVELAVDVPEYIQDRSSDYFIHFCSLTEIVSQVCRKFL
;
A
#
# COMPACT_ATOMS: atom_id res chain seq x y z
N MET A 1 29.95 -32.33 28.03
CA MET A 1 29.55 -32.45 26.62
C MET A 1 30.78 -32.89 25.84
N GLY A 2 30.74 -34.06 25.18
CA GLY A 2 31.77 -34.41 24.20
C GLY A 2 31.52 -33.56 22.96
N SER A 3 32.46 -32.70 22.60
CA SER A 3 32.33 -31.85 21.42
C SER A 3 32.34 -32.72 20.17
N ILE A 4 31.37 -32.50 19.29
CA ILE A 4 31.58 -32.77 17.88
C ILE A 4 32.46 -31.60 17.41
N ASP A 5 33.75 -31.67 17.73
CA ASP A 5 34.72 -30.58 17.49
C ASP A 5 34.86 -30.24 16.00
N HIS A 6 34.40 -31.13 15.12
CA HIS A 6 34.51 -30.96 13.68
C HIS A 6 33.23 -31.41 12.98
N LEU A 7 32.27 -30.49 12.84
CA LEU A 7 31.31 -30.62 11.75
C LEU A 7 32.06 -30.51 10.41
N PRO A 8 31.63 -31.25 9.39
CA PRO A 8 32.18 -31.07 8.05
C PRO A 8 31.97 -29.62 7.58
N PRO A 9 32.93 -29.03 6.84
CA PRO A 9 32.92 -27.61 6.46
C PRO A 9 31.96 -27.34 5.27
N PHE A 10 30.74 -27.88 5.34
CA PHE A 10 29.72 -27.67 4.34
C PHE A 10 29.24 -26.22 4.36
N ARG A 11 29.01 -25.68 3.17
CA ARG A 11 28.50 -24.32 2.99
C ARG A 11 27.23 -24.36 2.18
N ILE A 12 26.23 -23.61 2.62
CA ILE A 12 25.05 -23.33 1.82
C ILE A 12 25.46 -22.46 0.64
N SER A 13 24.91 -22.74 -0.54
CA SER A 13 25.15 -21.92 -1.72
C SER A 13 24.20 -20.74 -1.72
N GLU A 14 24.73 -19.52 -1.52
CA GLU A 14 23.94 -18.28 -1.53
C GLU A 14 23.13 -18.12 -2.83
N ALA A 15 23.81 -18.25 -3.98
CA ALA A 15 23.18 -18.10 -5.29
C ALA A 15 22.02 -19.10 -5.50
N ARG A 16 22.20 -20.35 -5.07
CA ARG A 16 21.22 -21.42 -5.25
C ARG A 16 20.03 -21.33 -4.31
N LEU A 17 20.29 -20.91 -3.06
CA LEU A 17 19.23 -20.59 -2.11
C LEU A 17 18.39 -19.43 -2.62
N ALA A 18 19.04 -18.35 -3.07
CA ALA A 18 18.36 -17.19 -3.64
C ALA A 18 17.54 -17.55 -4.88
N GLU A 19 18.10 -18.35 -5.79
CA GLU A 19 17.39 -18.87 -6.97
C GLU A 19 16.13 -19.67 -6.55
N SER A 20 16.29 -20.69 -5.70
CA SER A 20 15.18 -21.56 -5.29
C SER A 20 14.10 -20.78 -4.53
N LEU A 21 14.50 -19.83 -3.67
CA LEU A 21 13.58 -18.98 -2.92
C LEU A 21 12.80 -18.11 -3.90
N HIS A 22 13.48 -17.42 -4.81
CA HIS A 22 12.85 -16.50 -5.73
C HIS A 22 12.02 -17.16 -6.82
N ASP A 23 12.35 -18.37 -7.24
CA ASP A 23 11.54 -19.22 -8.11
C ASP A 23 10.23 -19.60 -7.43
N SER A 24 10.29 -20.05 -6.16
CA SER A 24 9.08 -20.36 -5.40
C SER A 24 8.20 -19.13 -5.20
N CYS A 25 8.80 -17.94 -5.08
CA CYS A 25 8.08 -16.67 -4.93
C CYS A 25 7.51 -16.14 -6.25
N GLN A 26 7.82 -16.71 -7.42
CA GLN A 26 7.09 -16.36 -8.65
C GLN A 26 5.63 -16.82 -8.57
N ILE A 27 5.38 -17.91 -7.85
CA ILE A 27 4.05 -18.47 -7.64
C ILE A 27 3.37 -17.69 -6.52
N GLY A 28 2.38 -16.85 -6.87
CA GLY A 28 1.71 -15.95 -5.92
C GLY A 28 2.41 -14.60 -5.73
N ALA A 29 3.32 -14.22 -6.64
CA ALA A 29 3.87 -12.87 -6.68
C ALA A 29 2.76 -11.83 -6.90
N ALA A 30 2.75 -10.80 -6.06
CA ALA A 30 1.78 -9.71 -6.12
C ALA A 30 2.41 -8.39 -5.65
N HIS A 31 1.68 -7.28 -5.73
CA HIS A 31 2.13 -6.00 -5.14
C HIS A 31 3.51 -5.54 -5.62
N ARG A 32 3.72 -5.51 -6.94
CA ARG A 32 4.97 -5.05 -7.54
C ARG A 32 5.27 -3.60 -7.14
N TYR A 33 6.45 -3.37 -6.57
CA TYR A 33 6.89 -2.04 -6.11
C TYR A 33 8.16 -1.55 -6.81
N GLY A 34 8.77 -2.37 -7.68
CA GLY A 34 9.93 -1.98 -8.47
C GLY A 34 10.05 -2.73 -9.80
N LYS A 35 11.14 -2.46 -10.51
CA LYS A 35 11.40 -2.94 -11.87
C LYS A 35 12.06 -4.31 -11.88
N ALA A 36 12.87 -4.64 -10.86
CA ALA A 36 13.50 -5.95 -10.78
C ALA A 36 12.45 -7.05 -10.56
N THR A 37 12.76 -8.28 -11.01
CA THR A 37 11.86 -9.43 -10.86
C THR A 37 11.56 -9.76 -9.40
N THR A 38 12.49 -9.41 -8.50
CA THR A 38 12.39 -9.62 -7.05
C THR A 38 11.76 -8.44 -6.29
N GLU A 39 11.52 -7.29 -6.94
CA GLU A 39 10.87 -6.11 -6.35
C GLU A 39 9.34 -6.19 -6.42
N THR A 40 8.82 -7.23 -5.78
CA THR A 40 7.40 -7.54 -5.67
C THR A 40 7.11 -8.17 -4.30
N GLY A 41 5.89 -8.04 -3.80
CA GLY A 41 5.42 -8.79 -2.63
C GLY A 41 4.82 -10.15 -3.00
N MET A 42 4.07 -10.70 -2.06
CA MET A 42 3.32 -11.95 -2.20
C MET A 42 1.84 -11.75 -1.86
N ALA A 43 0.99 -12.57 -2.48
CA ALA A 43 -0.41 -12.76 -2.12
C ALA A 43 -0.78 -14.23 -2.37
N ARG A 44 -0.12 -15.13 -1.65
CA ARG A 44 -0.33 -16.58 -1.73
C ARG A 44 -1.08 -17.05 -0.49
N LEU A 45 -2.40 -16.92 -0.52
CA LEU A 45 -3.22 -17.28 0.63
C LEU A 45 -3.31 -18.79 0.78
N SER A 46 -3.41 -19.26 2.03
CA SER A 46 -3.49 -20.68 2.32
C SER A 46 -4.61 -21.38 1.53
N LEU A 47 -4.27 -22.52 0.93
CA LEU A 47 -5.16 -23.39 0.15
C LEU A 47 -5.75 -22.76 -1.12
N ASP A 48 -5.24 -21.61 -1.59
CA ASP A 48 -5.66 -21.06 -2.88
C ASP A 48 -4.93 -21.78 -4.04
N ASP A 49 -5.24 -21.38 -5.27
CA ASP A 49 -4.63 -22.02 -6.45
C ASP A 49 -3.12 -21.76 -6.56
N SER A 50 -2.63 -20.66 -6.00
CA SER A 50 -1.20 -20.34 -5.96
C SER A 50 -0.48 -21.12 -4.86
N ASP A 51 -1.12 -21.33 -3.71
CA ASP A 51 -0.61 -22.23 -2.66
C ASP A 51 -0.56 -23.67 -3.19
N LYS A 52 -1.61 -24.14 -3.88
CA LYS A 52 -1.58 -25.44 -4.55
C LYS A 52 -0.37 -25.56 -5.50
N GLN A 53 -0.12 -24.56 -6.33
CA GLN A 53 0.99 -24.58 -7.28
C GLN A 53 2.36 -24.64 -6.59
N VAL A 54 2.57 -23.87 -5.51
CA VAL A 54 3.85 -23.92 -4.78
C VAL A 54 4.02 -25.23 -4.01
N ARG A 55 2.93 -25.82 -3.52
CA ARG A 55 2.94 -27.15 -2.90
C ARG A 55 3.31 -28.24 -3.91
N ASP A 56 2.80 -28.16 -5.14
CA ASP A 56 3.17 -29.09 -6.22
C ASP A 56 4.65 -28.96 -6.58
N TRP A 57 5.14 -27.72 -6.65
CA TRP A 57 6.56 -27.40 -6.84
C TRP A 57 7.42 -28.00 -5.71
N PHE A 58 7.05 -27.79 -4.45
CA PHE A 58 7.75 -28.33 -3.27
C PHE A 58 7.84 -29.86 -3.35
N MET A 59 6.71 -30.54 -3.60
CA MET A 59 6.67 -32.00 -3.66
C MET A 59 7.54 -32.54 -4.80
N THR A 60 7.56 -31.86 -5.94
CA THR A 60 8.42 -32.22 -7.09
C THR A 60 9.89 -32.04 -6.74
N TYR A 61 10.24 -30.90 -6.16
CA TYR A 61 11.61 -30.59 -5.74
C TYR A 61 12.11 -31.58 -4.69
N ALA A 62 11.34 -31.84 -3.64
CA ALA A 62 11.67 -32.81 -2.59
C ALA A 62 11.87 -34.23 -3.13
N LYS A 63 11.02 -34.69 -4.07
CA LYS A 63 11.19 -35.99 -4.74
C LYS A 63 12.47 -36.05 -5.57
N SER A 64 12.85 -34.95 -6.23
CA SER A 64 14.12 -34.87 -6.98
C SER A 64 15.35 -35.05 -6.07
N LEU A 65 15.24 -34.63 -4.80
CA LEU A 65 16.23 -34.85 -3.75
C LEU A 65 16.17 -36.27 -3.14
N LYS A 66 15.36 -37.17 -3.70
CA LYS A 66 15.14 -38.56 -3.25
C LYS A 66 14.54 -38.64 -1.84
N CYS A 67 13.79 -37.63 -1.42
CA CYS A 67 13.09 -37.65 -0.14
C CYS A 67 11.86 -38.57 -0.21
N LYS A 68 11.54 -39.22 0.91
CA LYS A 68 10.21 -39.81 1.13
C LYS A 68 9.25 -38.67 1.43
N THR A 69 8.28 -38.46 0.54
CA THR A 69 7.30 -37.37 0.68
C THR A 69 5.91 -37.89 0.99
N PHE A 70 5.17 -37.21 1.87
CA PHE A 70 3.75 -37.49 2.10
C PHE A 70 3.00 -36.24 2.58
N VAL A 71 1.67 -36.32 2.55
CA VAL A 71 0.74 -35.25 2.94
C VAL A 71 -0.20 -35.80 4.00
N ASP A 72 -0.47 -35.03 5.06
CA ASP A 72 -1.44 -35.40 6.10
C ASP A 72 -2.84 -34.83 5.87
N GLN A 73 -3.76 -35.14 6.78
CA GLN A 73 -5.16 -34.72 6.76
C GLN A 73 -5.39 -33.20 6.80
N MET A 74 -4.38 -32.42 7.22
CA MET A 74 -4.41 -30.95 7.20
C MET A 74 -3.60 -30.36 6.04
N GLY A 75 -3.13 -31.21 5.13
CA GLY A 75 -2.34 -30.78 3.98
C GLY A 75 -0.90 -30.41 4.31
N ASN A 76 -0.39 -30.72 5.50
CA ASN A 76 1.02 -30.50 5.81
C ASN A 76 1.87 -31.35 4.89
N LEU A 77 2.94 -30.77 4.35
CA LEU A 77 3.85 -31.47 3.46
C LEU A 77 5.07 -31.91 4.23
N PHE A 78 5.43 -33.18 4.13
CA PHE A 78 6.63 -33.73 4.75
C PHE A 78 7.55 -34.27 3.68
N ALA A 79 8.83 -33.89 3.73
CA ALA A 79 9.89 -34.38 2.88
C ALA A 79 11.04 -34.92 3.73
N ILE A 80 11.16 -36.24 3.85
CA ILE A 80 12.14 -36.88 4.75
C ILE A 80 13.26 -37.51 3.94
N ARG A 81 14.49 -37.07 4.21
CA ARG A 81 15.71 -37.69 3.71
C ARG A 81 16.15 -38.82 4.65
N PRO A 82 16.41 -40.03 4.13
CA PRO A 82 16.87 -41.14 4.95
C PRO A 82 18.27 -40.87 5.53
N GLY A 83 18.54 -41.47 6.69
CA GLY A 83 19.89 -41.59 7.26
C GLY A 83 20.27 -43.05 7.45
N LYS A 84 21.33 -43.30 8.24
CA LYS A 84 21.84 -44.65 8.53
C LYS A 84 20.81 -45.51 9.26
N ASN A 85 20.15 -44.94 10.27
CA ASN A 85 19.07 -45.57 11.01
C ASN A 85 17.74 -44.85 10.76
N ASN A 86 16.90 -45.44 9.91
CA ASN A 86 15.59 -44.90 9.52
C ASN A 86 14.44 -45.27 10.48
N ASP A 87 14.72 -46.06 11.52
CA ASP A 87 13.74 -46.37 12.57
C ASP A 87 13.64 -45.26 13.63
N LEU A 88 14.58 -44.32 13.62
CA LEU A 88 14.58 -43.15 14.48
C LEU A 88 13.67 -42.04 13.92
N PRO A 89 12.98 -41.27 14.77
CA PRO A 89 12.21 -40.12 14.31
C PRO A 89 13.12 -39.08 13.63
N PRO A 90 12.63 -38.36 12.61
CA PRO A 90 13.44 -37.37 11.91
C PRO A 90 13.70 -36.12 12.76
N VAL A 91 14.86 -35.50 12.57
CA VAL A 91 15.05 -34.08 12.94
C VAL A 91 14.44 -33.24 11.82
N MET A 92 13.42 -32.47 12.14
CA MET A 92 12.67 -31.70 11.16
C MET A 92 13.13 -30.25 11.12
N MET A 93 13.19 -29.71 9.93
CA MET A 93 13.28 -28.28 9.65
C MET A 93 11.97 -27.86 9.00
N GLY A 94 11.55 -26.62 9.14
CA GLY A 94 10.37 -26.18 8.41
C GLY A 94 9.77 -24.89 8.92
N SER A 95 8.73 -24.48 8.20
CA SER A 95 7.90 -23.30 8.46
C SER A 95 6.67 -23.40 7.54
N HIS A 96 6.22 -22.30 6.94
CA HIS A 96 5.06 -22.23 6.04
C HIS A 96 5.39 -21.63 4.66
N LEU A 97 4.50 -21.87 3.70
CA LEU A 97 4.56 -21.30 2.34
C LEU A 97 3.39 -20.36 2.04
N ASP A 98 2.30 -20.42 2.81
CA ASP A 98 1.23 -19.42 2.72
C ASP A 98 1.67 -18.07 3.28
N THR A 99 1.08 -16.99 2.80
CA THR A 99 1.43 -15.60 3.15
C THR A 99 0.19 -14.80 3.55
N GLN A 100 0.41 -13.65 4.19
CA GLN A 100 -0.60 -12.58 4.25
C GLN A 100 -1.09 -12.13 2.85
N PRO A 101 -2.26 -11.45 2.74
CA PRO A 101 -2.77 -10.92 1.47
C PRO A 101 -1.85 -9.88 0.84
N THR A 102 -1.05 -9.19 1.66
CA THR A 102 0.00 -8.23 1.26
C THR A 102 1.35 -8.63 1.87
N GLY A 103 1.69 -9.92 1.78
CA GLY A 103 2.88 -10.49 2.40
C GLY A 103 4.20 -10.15 1.70
N GLY A 104 5.29 -10.46 2.39
CA GLY A 104 6.65 -10.40 1.86
C GLY A 104 7.10 -11.69 1.20
N ARG A 105 8.33 -11.71 0.69
CA ARG A 105 8.91 -12.87 -0.03
C ARG A 105 9.71 -13.83 0.87
N TYR A 106 9.83 -13.55 2.17
CA TYR A 106 10.73 -14.25 3.08
C TYR A 106 10.02 -14.86 4.30
N ASP A 107 8.96 -14.21 4.79
CA ASP A 107 8.08 -14.72 5.85
C ASP A 107 7.62 -16.16 5.57
N GLY A 108 7.91 -17.10 6.48
CA GLY A 108 7.76 -18.55 6.33
C GLY A 108 8.62 -19.21 5.25
N ILE A 109 8.57 -18.68 4.03
CA ILE A 109 9.16 -19.24 2.81
C ILE A 109 10.66 -19.48 3.02
N LEU A 110 11.37 -18.55 3.66
CA LEU A 110 12.79 -18.70 3.94
C LEU A 110 13.10 -19.99 4.71
N GLY A 111 12.29 -20.35 5.70
CA GLY A 111 12.47 -21.56 6.51
C GLY A 111 12.30 -22.85 5.71
N VAL A 112 11.23 -22.92 4.91
CA VAL A 112 10.94 -24.10 4.08
C VAL A 112 12.01 -24.30 3.00
N ILE A 113 12.36 -23.24 2.27
CA ILE A 113 13.34 -23.30 1.18
C ILE A 113 14.75 -23.57 1.72
N SER A 114 15.11 -23.00 2.87
CA SER A 114 16.40 -23.28 3.52
C SER A 114 16.51 -24.72 3.97
N GLY A 115 15.42 -25.32 4.48
CA GLY A 115 15.38 -26.75 4.78
C GLY A 115 15.66 -27.61 3.55
N LEU A 116 15.06 -27.28 2.40
CA LEU A 116 15.32 -28.00 1.14
C LEU A 116 16.77 -27.86 0.68
N GLU A 117 17.35 -26.67 0.83
CA GLU A 117 18.74 -26.39 0.50
C GLU A 117 19.73 -27.12 1.43
N VAL A 118 19.38 -27.31 2.71
CA VAL A 118 20.12 -28.20 3.63
C VAL A 118 20.14 -29.63 3.10
N LEU A 119 18.98 -30.19 2.72
CA LEU A 119 18.90 -31.54 2.16
C LEU A 119 19.72 -31.68 0.88
N ARG A 120 19.65 -30.68 -0.01
CA ARG A 120 20.42 -30.63 -1.26
C ARG A 120 21.92 -30.57 -0.99
N THR A 121 22.37 -29.73 -0.07
CA THR A 121 23.78 -29.60 0.32
C THR A 121 24.33 -30.93 0.84
N LEU A 122 23.56 -31.67 1.63
CA LEU A 122 23.96 -32.99 2.13
C LEU A 122 24.01 -34.04 1.02
N ASN A 123 23.11 -33.97 0.04
CA ASN A 123 23.15 -34.84 -1.14
C ASN A 123 24.37 -34.57 -2.03
N ASP A 124 24.68 -33.31 -2.31
CA ASP A 124 25.84 -32.93 -3.14
C ASP A 124 27.16 -33.39 -2.52
N ASN A 125 27.23 -33.38 -1.19
CA ASN A 125 28.40 -33.83 -0.43
C ASN A 125 28.37 -35.33 -0.10
N ASN A 126 27.35 -36.07 -0.57
CA ASN A 126 27.14 -37.49 -0.26
C ASN A 126 27.24 -37.81 1.25
N PHE A 127 26.76 -36.89 2.09
CA PHE A 127 26.85 -37.02 3.54
C PHE A 127 25.66 -37.79 4.11
N GLU A 128 25.93 -38.86 4.85
CA GLU A 128 24.90 -39.67 5.48
C GLU A 128 24.78 -39.35 6.97
N THR A 129 23.59 -38.92 7.39
CA THR A 129 23.26 -38.58 8.79
C THR A 129 22.98 -39.84 9.61
N GLU A 130 23.10 -39.78 10.94
CA GLU A 130 22.90 -40.96 11.81
C GLU A 130 21.46 -41.47 11.80
N GLY A 131 20.49 -40.59 11.60
CA GLY A 131 19.21 -41.00 11.03
C GLY A 131 18.50 -39.86 10.34
N PRO A 132 17.19 -39.99 10.09
CA PRO A 132 16.52 -39.15 9.11
C PRO A 132 16.48 -37.69 9.52
N ILE A 133 16.48 -36.84 8.50
CA ILE A 133 16.26 -35.40 8.62
C ILE A 133 15.22 -35.01 7.57
N GLY A 134 14.41 -34.00 7.81
CA GLY A 134 13.34 -33.66 6.88
C GLY A 134 12.94 -32.21 6.89
N VAL A 135 12.08 -31.86 5.93
CA VAL A 135 11.46 -30.55 5.79
C VAL A 135 9.96 -30.69 5.96
N VAL A 136 9.35 -29.79 6.74
CA VAL A 136 7.89 -29.63 6.84
C VAL A 136 7.48 -28.26 6.27
N ASN A 137 6.38 -28.27 5.53
CA ASN A 137 5.59 -27.08 5.21
C ASN A 137 4.23 -27.19 5.93
N TRP A 138 4.00 -26.34 6.93
CA TRP A 138 2.74 -26.29 7.66
C TRP A 138 1.68 -25.51 6.89
N THR A 139 0.42 -25.92 7.02
CA THR A 139 -0.71 -25.26 6.35
C THR A 139 -1.30 -24.15 7.22
N ASN A 140 -1.50 -22.95 6.64
CA ASN A 140 -2.26 -21.86 7.27
C ASN A 140 -1.60 -21.39 8.57
N GLU A 141 -0.31 -21.10 8.52
CA GLU A 141 0.40 -20.50 9.65
C GLU A 141 -0.13 -19.09 9.88
N GLU A 142 -0.25 -18.30 8.80
CA GLU A 142 -0.56 -16.87 8.88
C GLU A 142 -1.96 -16.58 9.45
N GLY A 143 -2.88 -17.54 9.29
CA GLY A 143 -4.28 -17.36 9.68
C GLY A 143 -5.02 -16.29 8.89
N ALA A 144 -4.51 -15.89 7.72
CA ALA A 144 -5.04 -14.78 6.93
C ALA A 144 -6.39 -15.11 6.28
N ARG A 145 -6.45 -16.21 5.52
CA ARG A 145 -7.67 -16.66 4.83
C ARG A 145 -8.61 -17.37 5.79
N PHE A 146 -8.07 -18.18 6.70
CA PHE A 146 -8.81 -18.89 7.74
C PHE A 146 -8.32 -18.38 9.11
N PRO A 147 -9.18 -17.71 9.93
CA PRO A 147 -8.77 -16.82 11.02
C PRO A 147 -8.29 -17.56 12.28
N LYS A 148 -7.27 -18.39 12.13
CA LYS A 148 -6.57 -19.09 13.19
C LYS A 148 -5.13 -19.38 12.76
N MET A 149 -4.19 -18.66 13.36
CA MET A 149 -2.78 -18.84 13.07
C MET A 149 -2.26 -20.22 13.51
N ALA A 150 -1.22 -20.72 12.85
CA ALA A 150 -0.53 -21.99 13.12
C ALA A 150 -1.50 -23.15 13.39
N VAL A 151 -2.66 -23.15 12.72
CA VAL A 151 -3.75 -24.09 13.01
C VAL A 151 -3.32 -25.53 12.75
N SER A 152 -2.57 -25.75 11.68
CA SER A 152 -2.22 -27.10 11.25
C SER A 152 -1.12 -27.74 12.09
N SER A 153 -0.10 -26.98 12.51
CA SER A 153 0.87 -27.45 13.50
C SER A 153 0.22 -27.66 14.87
N GLY A 154 -0.80 -26.87 15.22
CA GLY A 154 -1.63 -27.08 16.40
C GLY A 154 -2.48 -28.35 16.33
N VAL A 155 -3.00 -28.73 15.17
CA VAL A 155 -3.65 -30.03 14.96
C VAL A 155 -2.64 -31.17 15.09
N TRP A 156 -1.49 -31.08 14.41
CA TRP A 156 -0.42 -32.06 14.54
C TRP A 156 0.03 -32.24 16.01
N ALA A 157 0.06 -31.16 16.78
CA ALA A 157 0.38 -31.18 18.21
C ALA A 157 -0.78 -31.64 19.11
N ASP A 158 -1.89 -32.13 18.57
CA ASP A 158 -3.15 -32.45 19.29
C ASP A 158 -3.61 -31.31 20.23
N ALA A 159 -3.30 -30.06 19.90
CA ALA A 159 -3.71 -28.87 20.65
C ALA A 159 -5.01 -28.26 20.08
N ILE A 160 -5.32 -28.56 18.83
CA ILE A 160 -6.54 -28.17 18.13
C ILE A 160 -7.17 -29.45 17.56
N PRO A 161 -8.46 -29.73 17.82
CA PRO A 161 -9.13 -30.86 17.19
C PRO A 161 -9.17 -30.72 15.66
N LEU A 162 -8.97 -31.82 14.94
CA LEU A 162 -8.95 -31.84 13.48
C LEU A 162 -10.25 -31.29 12.88
N GLU A 163 -11.39 -31.70 13.43
CA GLU A 163 -12.72 -31.27 12.99
C GLU A 163 -12.90 -29.76 13.16
N THR A 164 -12.41 -29.21 14.28
CA THR A 164 -12.44 -27.76 14.53
C THR A 164 -11.63 -26.99 13.51
N ALA A 165 -10.45 -27.49 13.14
CA ALA A 165 -9.62 -26.86 12.10
C ALA A 165 -10.27 -26.97 10.71
N TRP A 166 -10.82 -28.14 10.37
CA TRP A 166 -11.53 -28.39 9.13
C TRP A 166 -12.77 -27.51 8.92
N ASP A 167 -13.46 -27.16 10.00
CA ASP A 167 -14.66 -26.33 9.99
C ASP A 167 -14.37 -24.81 9.91
N LEU A 168 -13.11 -24.39 10.09
CA LEU A 168 -12.73 -22.98 9.95
C LEU A 168 -13.14 -22.46 8.57
N LYS A 169 -13.80 -21.31 8.56
CA LYS A 169 -14.34 -20.66 7.37
C LYS A 169 -13.45 -19.54 6.88
N GLU A 170 -13.44 -19.37 5.57
CA GLU A 170 -12.83 -18.22 4.92
C GLU A 170 -13.43 -16.91 5.44
N VAL A 171 -12.62 -15.86 5.46
CA VAL A 171 -13.06 -14.49 5.73
C VAL A 171 -13.02 -13.64 4.45
N LEU A 172 -13.73 -12.51 4.47
CA LEU A 172 -13.74 -11.50 3.41
C LEU A 172 -14.25 -11.99 2.03
N VAL A 173 -15.09 -13.02 2.01
CA VAL A 173 -15.73 -13.56 0.79
C VAL A 173 -17.23 -13.74 0.98
N ALA A 174 -18.02 -13.58 -0.09
CA ALA A 174 -19.48 -13.66 -0.03
C ALA A 174 -20.01 -15.07 0.30
N ASN A 175 -19.28 -16.12 -0.09
CA ASN A 175 -19.67 -17.52 0.12
C ASN A 175 -18.50 -18.32 0.71
N PRO A 176 -18.26 -18.23 2.02
CA PRO A 176 -17.05 -18.77 2.64
C PRO A 176 -17.02 -20.30 2.63
N LYS A 177 -15.93 -20.85 2.09
CA LYS A 177 -15.60 -22.28 2.14
C LYS A 177 -14.90 -22.63 3.45
N SER A 178 -14.98 -23.89 3.87
CA SER A 178 -14.16 -24.37 4.98
C SER A 178 -12.77 -24.81 4.53
N MET A 179 -11.83 -24.90 5.48
CA MET A 179 -10.50 -25.47 5.21
C MET A 179 -10.60 -26.87 4.61
N LYS A 180 -11.55 -27.69 5.09
CA LYS A 180 -11.77 -29.04 4.54
C LYS A 180 -12.22 -29.02 3.09
N GLU A 181 -13.18 -28.16 2.74
CA GLU A 181 -13.64 -28.00 1.36
C GLU A 181 -12.48 -27.59 0.44
N GLU A 182 -11.64 -26.64 0.86
CA GLU A 182 -10.51 -26.18 0.06
C GLU A 182 -9.38 -27.22 -0.04
N LEU A 183 -9.03 -27.92 1.06
CA LEU A 183 -8.09 -29.04 1.04
C LEU A 183 -8.53 -30.14 0.05
N ASP A 184 -9.83 -30.47 0.04
CA ASP A 184 -10.39 -31.43 -0.91
C ASP A 184 -10.36 -30.90 -2.34
N ARG A 185 -10.70 -29.62 -2.55
CA ARG A 185 -10.69 -28.96 -3.87
C ARG A 185 -9.30 -28.99 -4.51
N ILE A 186 -8.26 -28.66 -3.74
CA ILE A 186 -6.89 -28.63 -4.25
C ILE A 186 -6.23 -30.02 -4.25
N GLY A 187 -6.86 -31.03 -3.66
CA GLY A 187 -6.34 -32.40 -3.59
C GLY A 187 -5.23 -32.61 -2.55
N TYR A 188 -5.21 -31.79 -1.50
CA TYR A 188 -4.22 -31.83 -0.42
C TYR A 188 -4.77 -32.34 0.92
N CYS A 189 -6.03 -32.79 1.00
CA CYS A 189 -6.44 -33.60 2.14
C CYS A 189 -5.79 -34.99 2.05
N GLY A 190 -4.62 -35.16 2.68
CA GLY A 190 -3.88 -36.42 2.67
C GLY A 190 -4.53 -37.52 3.50
N GLU A 191 -4.05 -38.75 3.29
CA GLU A 191 -4.53 -39.94 4.02
C GLU A 191 -3.80 -40.15 5.36
N HIS A 192 -2.62 -39.53 5.55
CA HIS A 192 -1.87 -39.66 6.78
C HIS A 192 -2.54 -38.87 7.92
N PRO A 193 -2.64 -39.43 9.14
CA PRO A 193 -3.18 -38.67 10.26
C PRO A 193 -2.36 -37.40 10.54
N ALA A 194 -3.04 -36.28 10.73
CA ALA A 194 -2.39 -35.03 11.16
C ALA A 194 -2.15 -35.07 12.67
N SER A 195 -1.19 -35.89 13.12
CA SER A 195 -0.86 -36.05 14.54
C SER A 195 0.59 -36.48 14.77
N TYR A 196 1.22 -35.90 15.79
CA TYR A 196 2.58 -36.20 16.25
C TYR A 196 2.77 -37.67 16.64
N LEU A 197 1.69 -38.37 17.01
CA LEU A 197 1.74 -39.81 17.32
C LEU A 197 1.99 -40.67 16.08
N SER A 198 1.46 -40.24 14.94
CA SER A 198 1.61 -40.95 13.67
C SER A 198 2.90 -40.57 12.92
N ASN A 199 3.41 -39.36 13.19
CA ASN A 199 4.61 -38.81 12.58
C ASN A 199 5.44 -38.05 13.64
N PRO A 200 6.12 -38.77 14.56
CA PRO A 200 6.86 -38.16 15.66
C PRO A 200 8.17 -37.56 15.18
N PHE A 201 8.57 -36.42 15.77
CA PHE A 201 9.85 -35.76 15.48
C PHE A 201 10.85 -35.96 16.62
N ALA A 202 12.13 -36.08 16.26
CA ALA A 202 13.22 -36.06 17.23
C ALA A 202 13.43 -34.65 17.78
N ALA A 203 13.40 -33.66 16.88
CA ALA A 203 13.49 -32.24 17.17
C ALA A 203 12.93 -31.43 16.00
N HIS A 204 12.61 -30.15 16.22
CA HIS A 204 12.18 -29.19 15.21
C HIS A 204 13.05 -27.93 15.23
N PHE A 205 13.53 -27.50 14.07
CA PHE A 205 14.28 -26.25 13.91
C PHE A 205 13.67 -25.38 12.83
N GLU A 206 13.30 -24.15 13.18
CA GLU A 206 12.70 -23.21 12.24
C GLU A 206 13.64 -22.02 12.01
N LEU A 207 13.99 -21.79 10.75
CA LEU A 207 14.65 -20.57 10.33
C LEU A 207 13.59 -19.59 9.86
N HIS A 208 13.65 -18.36 10.38
CA HIS A 208 12.69 -17.33 10.04
C HIS A 208 13.37 -15.96 9.95
N ILE A 209 12.74 -15.00 9.28
CA ILE A 209 13.13 -13.60 9.43
C ILE A 209 12.70 -13.08 10.81
N GLU A 210 13.42 -12.10 11.36
CA GLU A 210 13.09 -11.52 12.67
C GLU A 210 11.70 -10.89 12.71
N GLN A 211 11.25 -10.29 11.60
CA GLN A 211 10.05 -9.46 11.49
C GLN A 211 10.10 -8.20 12.38
N GLY A 212 11.29 -7.87 12.90
CA GLY A 212 11.58 -6.73 13.74
C GLY A 212 12.96 -6.14 13.41
N PRO A 213 13.30 -4.97 13.97
CA PRO A 213 14.49 -4.23 13.58
C PRO A 213 15.74 -4.54 14.40
N ILE A 214 15.68 -5.38 15.46
CA ILE A 214 16.73 -5.48 16.48
C ILE A 214 18.06 -5.93 15.89
N LEU A 215 18.07 -6.97 15.04
CA LEU A 215 19.30 -7.46 14.43
C LEU A 215 19.90 -6.44 13.46
N GLU A 216 19.08 -5.73 12.69
CA GLU A 216 19.57 -4.69 11.78
C GLU A 216 20.13 -3.48 12.55
N ASP A 217 19.37 -2.96 13.53
CA ASP A 217 19.73 -1.81 14.35
C ASP A 217 21.05 -2.03 15.12
N GLU A 218 21.28 -3.27 15.58
CA GLU A 218 22.50 -3.65 16.29
C GLU A 218 23.63 -4.14 15.36
N GLY A 219 23.38 -4.20 14.04
CA GLY A 219 24.34 -4.69 13.05
C GLY A 219 24.74 -6.16 13.24
N LEU A 220 23.82 -6.99 13.72
CA LEU A 220 23.99 -8.42 13.97
C LEU A 220 23.46 -9.24 12.78
N LYS A 221 23.94 -10.47 12.64
CA LYS A 221 23.61 -11.37 11.52
C LYS A 221 22.67 -12.50 11.89
N ILE A 222 22.65 -12.93 13.16
CA ILE A 222 21.87 -14.09 13.61
C ILE A 222 21.25 -13.86 14.99
N GLY A 223 19.96 -14.15 15.11
CA GLY A 223 19.26 -14.31 16.39
C GLY A 223 19.11 -15.78 16.76
N ALA A 224 19.67 -16.19 17.90
CA ALA A 224 19.42 -17.51 18.48
C ALA A 224 18.16 -17.41 19.36
N VAL A 225 17.04 -17.97 18.90
CA VAL A 225 15.74 -17.74 19.55
C VAL A 225 15.54 -18.71 20.72
N HIS A 226 15.34 -18.14 21.91
CA HIS A 226 15.17 -18.87 23.16
C HIS A 226 13.71 -19.17 23.50
N GLY A 227 12.78 -18.48 22.84
CA GLY A 227 11.36 -18.60 23.11
C GLY A 227 10.53 -17.58 22.34
N VAL A 228 9.23 -17.58 22.61
CA VAL A 228 8.24 -16.68 22.01
C VAL A 228 7.50 -15.98 23.16
N GLN A 229 7.25 -14.67 23.01
CA GLN A 229 6.53 -13.92 24.03
C GLN A 229 5.07 -14.36 24.18
N ALA A 230 4.51 -14.18 25.37
CA ALA A 230 3.09 -14.38 25.60
C ALA A 230 2.28 -13.26 24.95
N PHE A 231 1.06 -13.58 24.50
CA PHE A 231 0.11 -12.59 24.04
C PHE A 231 -1.34 -12.99 24.33
N LYS A 232 -2.20 -11.99 24.50
CA LYS A 232 -3.66 -12.15 24.53
C LYS A 232 -4.31 -11.18 23.57
N TRP A 233 -5.27 -11.68 22.81
CA TRP A 233 -6.10 -10.87 21.92
C TRP A 233 -7.52 -10.82 22.44
N PHE A 234 -8.08 -9.62 22.49
CA PHE A 234 -9.45 -9.37 22.89
C PHE A 234 -10.21 -8.67 21.77
N ASN A 235 -11.48 -9.03 21.61
CA ASN A 235 -12.47 -8.22 20.92
C ASN A 235 -13.25 -7.44 21.98
N MET A 236 -13.17 -6.13 21.89
CA MET A 236 -13.73 -5.18 22.85
C MET A 236 -15.03 -4.63 22.27
N THR A 237 -16.11 -4.67 23.05
CA THR A 237 -17.37 -4.03 22.67
C THR A 237 -17.75 -2.96 23.70
N VAL A 238 -17.79 -1.70 23.28
CA VAL A 238 -18.21 -0.57 24.11
C VAL A 238 -19.58 -0.10 23.66
N LYS A 239 -20.58 -0.22 24.54
CA LYS A 239 -21.97 0.19 24.29
C LYS A 239 -22.30 1.48 25.02
N GLY A 240 -22.73 2.47 24.24
CA GLY A 240 -23.18 3.77 24.71
C GLY A 240 -24.64 3.99 24.35
N ARG A 241 -24.97 5.20 23.89
CA ARG A 241 -26.29 5.53 23.36
C ARG A 241 -26.15 6.51 22.21
N ASP A 242 -26.71 6.14 21.08
CA ASP A 242 -26.87 7.03 19.94
C ASP A 242 -27.80 8.20 20.27
N SER A 243 -27.41 9.39 19.87
CA SER A 243 -28.26 10.59 19.93
C SER A 243 -27.71 11.64 18.99
N HIS A 244 -28.55 12.60 18.61
CA HIS A 244 -28.14 13.67 17.70
C HIS A 244 -27.04 14.55 18.31
N ALA A 245 -25.94 14.74 17.57
CA ALA A 245 -24.71 15.34 18.06
C ALA A 245 -24.88 16.83 18.45
N GLY A 246 -25.76 17.55 17.76
CA GLY A 246 -25.99 18.99 18.00
C GLY A 246 -26.98 19.30 19.13
N THR A 247 -27.85 18.35 19.50
CA THR A 247 -28.94 18.59 20.47
C THR A 247 -28.73 17.87 21.80
N THR A 248 -27.78 16.92 21.86
CA THR A 248 -27.44 16.20 23.09
C THR A 248 -26.31 16.93 23.83
N PRO A 249 -26.59 17.62 24.94
CA PRO A 249 -25.57 18.31 25.72
C PRO A 249 -24.60 17.30 26.35
N LEU A 250 -23.36 17.71 26.61
CA LEU A 250 -22.28 16.83 27.08
C LEU A 250 -22.70 15.98 28.30
N TYR A 251 -23.27 16.59 29.34
CA TYR A 251 -23.71 15.92 30.57
C TYR A 251 -24.76 14.79 30.37
N ALA A 252 -25.39 14.73 29.20
CA ALA A 252 -26.44 13.76 28.86
C ALA A 252 -25.97 12.67 27.90
N ARG A 253 -24.70 12.69 27.49
CA ARG A 253 -24.12 11.73 26.53
C ARG A 253 -23.81 10.40 27.22
N LYS A 254 -23.67 9.38 26.39
CA LYS A 254 -23.07 8.06 26.68
C LYS A 254 -22.27 7.70 25.44
N ASP A 255 -21.14 8.38 25.27
CA ASP A 255 -20.37 8.37 24.02
C ASP A 255 -19.36 7.20 24.00
N PRO A 256 -19.62 6.12 23.25
CA PRO A 256 -18.75 4.95 23.25
C PRO A 256 -17.45 5.18 22.47
N VAL A 257 -17.40 6.14 21.55
CA VAL A 257 -16.17 6.48 20.79
C VAL A 257 -15.17 7.16 21.71
N LEU A 258 -15.63 8.14 22.49
CA LEU A 258 -14.78 8.81 23.48
C LEU A 258 -14.26 7.81 24.53
N CYS A 259 -15.14 6.94 25.02
CA CYS A 259 -14.81 5.90 25.98
C CYS A 259 -13.74 4.94 25.44
N ALA A 260 -13.95 4.36 24.25
CA ALA A 260 -13.01 3.43 23.61
C ALA A 260 -11.65 4.09 23.31
N THR A 261 -11.64 5.35 22.84
CA THR A 261 -10.39 6.07 22.54
C THR A 261 -9.53 6.25 23.80
N LYS A 262 -10.16 6.57 24.94
CA LYS A 262 -9.45 6.67 26.22
C LYS A 262 -8.89 5.33 26.68
N MET A 263 -9.62 4.24 26.47
CA MET A 263 -9.15 2.88 26.76
C MET A 263 -7.91 2.53 25.93
N ILE A 264 -7.90 2.86 24.64
CA ILE A 264 -6.75 2.61 23.76
C ILE A 264 -5.50 3.37 24.24
N VAL A 265 -5.65 4.64 24.62
CA VAL A 265 -4.54 5.44 25.18
C VAL A 265 -4.05 4.87 26.51
N ALA A 266 -4.98 4.44 27.37
CA ALA A 266 -4.66 3.82 28.67
C ALA A 266 -3.90 2.51 28.49
N ALA A 267 -4.34 1.61 27.60
CA ALA A 267 -3.65 0.35 27.31
C ALA A 267 -2.21 0.58 26.84
N ASN A 268 -1.98 1.55 25.95
CA ASN A 268 -0.63 1.89 25.50
C ASN A 268 0.25 2.40 26.66
N THR A 269 -0.32 3.19 27.57
CA THR A 269 0.38 3.70 28.76
C THR A 269 0.75 2.57 29.72
N ILE A 270 -0.18 1.63 29.95
CA ILE A 270 0.02 0.44 30.79
C ILE A 270 1.10 -0.45 30.17
N ALA A 271 1.06 -0.71 28.86
CA ALA A 271 2.10 -1.48 28.18
C ALA A 271 3.49 -0.87 28.35
N LYS A 272 3.64 0.44 28.15
CA LYS A 272 4.91 1.15 28.40
C LYS A 272 5.40 1.02 29.84
N LYS A 273 4.49 1.11 30.82
CA LYS A 273 4.81 0.94 32.24
C LYS A 273 5.41 -0.43 32.55
N PHE A 274 4.92 -1.47 31.87
CA PHE A 274 5.37 -2.85 32.07
C PHE A 274 6.44 -3.32 31.08
N GLU A 275 6.95 -2.43 30.21
CA GLU A 275 7.87 -2.81 29.11
C GLU A 275 7.27 -3.90 28.20
N GLY A 276 5.94 -3.93 28.08
CA GLY A 276 5.20 -4.79 27.17
C GLY A 276 4.69 -4.03 25.94
N LEU A 277 3.83 -4.69 25.16
CA LEU A 277 3.19 -4.13 23.99
C LEU A 277 1.67 -4.15 24.16
N ALA A 278 1.00 -3.10 23.66
CA ALA A 278 -0.45 -3.05 23.51
C ALA A 278 -0.80 -2.36 22.18
N THR A 279 -1.62 -3.01 21.38
CA THR A 279 -1.95 -2.59 20.02
C THR A 279 -3.45 -2.72 19.76
N THR A 280 -4.03 -1.74 19.06
CA THR A 280 -5.38 -1.83 18.50
C THR A 280 -5.28 -1.81 16.98
N GLY A 281 -5.63 -2.93 16.35
CA GLY A 281 -5.51 -3.11 14.90
C GLY A 281 -6.83 -2.92 14.14
N ILE A 282 -7.98 -3.06 14.82
CA ILE A 282 -9.32 -2.93 14.24
C ILE A 282 -10.13 -1.98 15.14
N PHE A 283 -10.85 -1.03 14.53
CA PHE A 283 -11.75 -0.10 15.23
C PHE A 283 -12.95 0.23 14.34
N THR A 284 -14.16 -0.06 14.79
CA THR A 284 -15.40 0.15 14.04
C THR A 284 -16.47 0.80 14.91
N THR A 285 -17.26 1.69 14.32
CA THR A 285 -18.32 2.45 14.99
C THR A 285 -19.67 2.22 14.33
N ASP A 286 -20.75 2.14 15.11
CA ASP A 286 -22.12 1.95 14.63
C ASP A 286 -23.06 2.98 15.28
N PRO A 287 -23.81 3.81 14.52
CA PRO A 287 -23.97 3.81 13.05
C PRO A 287 -22.85 4.49 12.24
N GLY A 288 -21.83 5.07 12.89
CA GLY A 288 -20.69 5.67 12.16
C GLY A 288 -21.07 6.87 11.28
N THR A 289 -21.86 7.82 11.81
CA THR A 289 -22.29 9.02 11.07
C THR A 289 -21.84 10.30 11.76
N VAL A 290 -21.58 11.35 10.97
CA VAL A 290 -20.98 12.62 11.48
C VAL A 290 -21.84 13.31 12.55
N ASN A 291 -23.17 13.26 12.41
CA ASN A 291 -24.11 14.03 13.23
C ASN A 291 -24.89 13.18 14.26
N THR A 292 -24.55 11.91 14.41
CA THR A 292 -25.16 11.01 15.40
C THR A 292 -24.05 10.34 16.19
N MET A 293 -24.09 10.45 17.52
CA MET A 293 -23.18 9.67 18.37
C MET A 293 -23.37 8.18 18.09
N ALA A 294 -22.30 7.40 18.08
CA ALA A 294 -22.39 5.94 17.98
C ALA A 294 -23.16 5.37 19.18
N HIS A 295 -23.92 4.30 18.98
CA HIS A 295 -24.41 3.48 20.10
C HIS A 295 -23.42 2.37 20.45
N THR A 296 -22.55 1.97 19.51
CA THR A 296 -21.60 0.88 19.75
C THR A 296 -20.28 1.15 19.04
N VAL A 297 -19.19 0.80 19.72
CA VAL A 297 -17.84 0.72 19.16
C VAL A 297 -17.31 -0.67 19.44
N THR A 298 -16.72 -1.29 18.43
CA THR A 298 -15.96 -2.52 18.59
C THR A 298 -14.52 -2.30 18.18
N PHE A 299 -13.57 -2.81 18.95
CA PHE A 299 -12.15 -2.70 18.63
C PHE A 299 -11.36 -3.90 19.13
N THR A 300 -10.19 -4.18 18.56
CA THR A 300 -9.32 -5.25 19.06
C THR A 300 -8.26 -4.73 20.02
N LEU A 301 -7.91 -5.52 21.03
CA LEU A 301 -6.78 -5.25 21.93
C LEU A 301 -5.83 -6.45 21.92
N ASP A 302 -4.63 -6.24 21.39
CA ASP A 302 -3.52 -7.19 21.41
C ASP A 302 -2.50 -6.74 22.46
N VAL A 303 -2.35 -7.51 23.53
CA VAL A 303 -1.38 -7.26 24.60
C VAL A 303 -0.33 -8.36 24.64
N ARG A 304 0.95 -7.98 24.71
CA ARG A 304 2.08 -8.91 24.69
C ARG A 304 3.12 -8.62 25.75
N HIS A 305 3.73 -9.68 26.28
CA HIS A 305 4.89 -9.56 27.17
C HIS A 305 5.68 -10.89 27.20
N THR A 306 7.00 -10.83 27.39
CA THR A 306 7.87 -12.03 27.43
C THR A 306 7.68 -12.91 28.69
N LYS A 307 6.75 -12.56 29.58
CA LYS A 307 6.52 -13.21 30.88
C LYS A 307 5.03 -13.23 31.18
N ASP A 308 4.49 -14.43 31.40
CA ASP A 308 3.06 -14.63 31.63
C ASP A 308 2.56 -13.86 32.87
N GLU A 309 3.35 -13.82 33.95
CA GLU A 309 2.94 -13.15 35.18
C GLU A 309 2.85 -11.63 35.05
N ILE A 310 3.59 -11.04 34.10
CA ILE A 310 3.54 -9.60 33.82
C ILE A 310 2.42 -9.31 32.82
N LEU A 311 2.23 -10.16 31.81
CA LEU A 311 1.08 -10.05 30.91
C LEU A 311 -0.25 -10.09 31.68
N ALA A 312 -0.37 -11.01 32.65
CA ALA A 312 -1.55 -11.10 33.51
C ALA A 312 -1.80 -9.80 34.30
N LYS A 313 -0.73 -9.17 34.82
CA LYS A 313 -0.83 -7.87 35.51
C LYS A 313 -1.20 -6.73 34.57
N MET A 314 -0.65 -6.72 33.35
CA MET A 314 -1.01 -5.74 32.33
C MET A 314 -2.50 -5.81 31.99
N VAL A 315 -3.02 -7.01 31.76
CA VAL A 315 -4.45 -7.24 31.49
C VAL A 315 -5.29 -6.79 32.68
N GLN A 316 -4.92 -7.18 33.89
CA GLN A 316 -5.63 -6.76 35.10
C GLN A 316 -5.66 -5.23 35.25
N GLU A 317 -4.54 -4.53 35.03
CA GLU A 317 -4.50 -3.07 35.11
C GLU A 317 -5.31 -2.41 33.99
N CYS A 318 -5.40 -3.03 32.80
CA CYS A 318 -6.30 -2.57 31.74
C CYS A 318 -7.76 -2.76 32.13
N GLU A 319 -8.14 -3.91 32.71
CA GLU A 319 -9.51 -4.16 33.19
C GLU A 319 -9.94 -3.13 34.24
N GLU A 320 -9.08 -2.85 35.22
CA GLU A 320 -9.32 -1.85 36.27
C GLU A 320 -9.48 -0.44 35.68
N GLU A 321 -8.58 -0.03 34.78
CA GLU A 321 -8.61 1.31 34.19
C GLU A 321 -9.75 1.48 33.19
N PHE A 322 -10.10 0.44 32.42
CA PHE A 322 -11.22 0.49 31.48
C PHE A 322 -12.54 0.56 32.22
N LEU A 323 -12.67 -0.15 33.34
CA LEU A 323 -13.83 -0.01 34.22
C LEU A 323 -13.96 1.43 34.73
N ARG A 324 -12.86 2.05 35.16
CA ARG A 324 -12.85 3.46 35.60
C ARG A 324 -13.28 4.42 34.48
N ILE A 325 -12.67 4.29 33.30
CA ILE A 325 -13.01 5.11 32.11
C ILE A 325 -14.48 4.93 31.73
N SER A 326 -14.99 3.70 31.77
CA SER A 326 -16.39 3.42 31.43
C SER A 326 -17.39 4.14 32.33
N GLN A 327 -17.02 4.44 33.58
CA GLN A 327 -17.88 5.08 34.57
C GLN A 327 -17.75 6.61 34.55
N ASP A 328 -16.52 7.13 34.51
CA ASP A 328 -16.24 8.54 34.76
C ASP A 328 -16.37 9.42 33.51
N ASP A 329 -16.05 8.88 32.34
CA ASP A 329 -15.64 9.70 31.19
C ASP A 329 -16.69 9.87 30.08
N SER A 330 -17.89 9.33 30.30
CA SER A 330 -19.03 9.48 29.40
C SER A 330 -20.27 10.06 30.07
N GLU A 331 -20.11 10.85 31.15
CA GLU A 331 -21.13 11.61 31.92
C GLU A 331 -22.28 10.78 32.55
N LYS A 332 -22.76 9.76 31.84
CA LYS A 332 -23.73 8.74 32.24
C LYS A 332 -23.19 7.30 32.12
N GLY A 333 -21.93 7.12 31.73
CA GLY A 333 -21.26 5.83 31.66
C GLY A 333 -21.56 5.02 30.39
N CYS A 334 -20.62 4.17 29.99
CA CYS A 334 -20.75 3.18 28.92
C CYS A 334 -20.60 1.77 29.49
N GLU A 335 -21.16 0.78 28.80
CA GLU A 335 -20.95 -0.64 29.12
C GLU A 335 -19.78 -1.17 28.29
N VAL A 336 -18.95 -2.03 28.88
CA VAL A 336 -17.74 -2.58 28.24
C VAL A 336 -17.79 -4.08 28.39
N ASP A 337 -17.67 -4.78 27.26
CA ASP A 337 -17.58 -6.24 27.18
C ASP A 337 -16.24 -6.64 26.56
N TRP A 338 -15.67 -7.73 27.07
CA TRP A 338 -14.37 -8.27 26.67
C TRP A 338 -14.54 -9.72 26.22
N GLU A 339 -14.30 -9.99 24.95
CA GLU A 339 -14.26 -11.35 24.42
C GLU A 339 -12.80 -11.75 24.18
N LEU A 340 -12.33 -12.76 24.91
CA LEU A 340 -10.99 -13.33 24.71
C LEU A 340 -10.98 -14.16 23.42
N LEU A 341 -10.24 -13.69 22.42
CA LEU A 341 -10.08 -14.37 21.14
C LEU A 341 -8.97 -15.41 21.19
N VAL A 342 -7.82 -15.03 21.75
CA VAL A 342 -6.62 -15.88 21.81
C VAL A 342 -5.91 -15.70 23.15
N ASP A 343 -5.51 -16.81 23.75
CA ASP A 343 -4.63 -16.86 24.92
C ASP A 343 -3.41 -17.73 24.59
N SER A 344 -2.27 -17.08 24.35
CA SER A 344 -1.02 -17.74 24.02
C SER A 344 0.01 -17.47 25.12
N PRO A 345 0.34 -18.46 25.96
CA PRO A 345 1.35 -18.29 27.00
C PRO A 345 2.76 -18.18 26.40
N ALA A 346 3.70 -17.68 27.19
CA ALA A 346 5.10 -17.60 26.79
C ALA A 346 5.67 -19.00 26.54
N VAL A 347 6.39 -19.14 25.43
CA VAL A 347 7.02 -20.41 25.05
C VAL A 347 8.51 -20.33 25.37
N SER A 348 9.01 -21.29 26.14
CA SER A 348 10.46 -21.51 26.28
C SER A 348 10.87 -22.71 25.43
N PHE A 349 11.85 -22.51 24.56
CA PHE A 349 12.38 -23.56 23.70
C PHE A 349 13.34 -24.50 24.46
N SER A 350 13.61 -25.67 23.88
CA SER A 350 14.49 -26.68 24.49
C SER A 350 15.90 -26.11 24.66
N LYS A 351 16.47 -26.27 25.86
CA LYS A 351 17.83 -25.80 26.16
C LYS A 351 18.86 -26.50 25.29
N GLU A 352 18.63 -27.77 24.97
CA GLU A 352 19.47 -28.57 24.09
C GLU A 352 19.44 -28.01 22.66
N CYS A 353 18.25 -27.76 22.12
CA CYS A 353 18.07 -27.16 20.79
C CYS A 353 18.67 -25.75 20.71
N ILE A 354 18.44 -24.91 21.73
CA ILE A 354 19.07 -23.59 21.84
C ILE A 354 20.60 -23.73 21.81
N SER A 355 21.17 -24.65 22.58
CA SER A 355 22.63 -24.80 22.68
C SER A 355 23.27 -25.19 21.34
N VAL A 356 22.62 -26.02 20.53
CA VAL A 356 23.14 -26.39 19.21
C VAL A 356 22.98 -25.25 18.19
N VAL A 357 21.92 -24.44 18.31
CA VAL A 357 21.76 -23.22 17.50
C VAL A 357 22.82 -22.18 17.86
N GLU A 358 23.06 -21.92 19.14
CA GLU A 358 24.09 -21.00 19.61
C GLU A 358 25.50 -21.43 19.19
N ALA A 359 25.81 -22.73 19.32
CA ALA A 359 27.08 -23.27 18.83
C ALA A 359 27.22 -23.12 17.31
N SER A 360 26.15 -23.35 16.56
CA SER A 360 26.14 -23.17 15.11
C SER A 360 26.31 -21.72 14.69
N ALA A 361 25.60 -20.80 15.36
CA ALA A 361 25.72 -19.37 15.14
C ALA A 361 27.13 -18.87 15.47
N ALA A 362 27.74 -19.36 16.55
CA ALA A 362 29.12 -19.05 16.90
C ALA A 362 30.10 -19.46 15.81
N ASP A 363 30.01 -20.70 15.31
CA ASP A 363 30.92 -21.21 14.29
C ASP A 363 30.76 -20.49 12.95
N VAL A 364 29.53 -20.24 12.50
CA VAL A 364 29.26 -19.51 11.25
C VAL A 364 29.75 -18.07 11.35
N CYS A 365 29.36 -17.35 12.41
CA CYS A 365 29.72 -15.95 12.58
C CYS A 365 31.22 -15.73 12.86
N ALA A 366 31.94 -16.72 13.40
CA ALA A 366 33.39 -16.65 13.58
C ALA A 366 34.16 -16.59 12.25
N THR A 367 33.53 -17.01 11.14
CA THR A 367 34.14 -16.94 9.80
C THR A 367 33.98 -15.57 9.12
N LEU A 368 33.17 -14.68 9.70
CA LEU A 368 32.85 -13.37 9.13
C LEU A 368 33.76 -12.25 9.68
N PRO A 369 33.95 -11.15 8.92
CA PRO A 369 34.60 -9.95 9.44
C PRO A 369 33.85 -9.43 10.66
N GLN A 370 34.54 -9.29 11.80
CA GLN A 370 33.92 -8.81 13.03
C GLN A 370 33.64 -7.31 12.93
N ASN A 371 32.46 -6.88 13.41
CA ASN A 371 32.13 -5.47 13.59
C ASN A 371 32.62 -4.97 14.97
N SER A 372 32.42 -3.68 15.25
CA SER A 372 32.77 -3.06 16.55
C SER A 372 32.03 -3.66 17.77
N ALA A 373 31.00 -4.49 17.57
CA ALA A 373 30.28 -5.18 18.65
C ALA A 373 30.95 -6.49 19.10
N GLY A 374 31.93 -7.01 18.34
CA GLY A 374 32.74 -8.18 18.71
C GLY A 374 32.02 -9.55 18.65
N LYS A 375 30.69 -9.58 18.50
CA LYS A 375 29.88 -10.79 18.31
C LYS A 375 28.74 -10.49 17.33
N LEU A 376 28.64 -11.23 16.22
CA LEU A 376 27.62 -11.03 15.18
C LEU A 376 26.31 -11.82 15.40
N TRP A 377 26.10 -12.36 16.60
CA TRP A 377 24.87 -13.07 16.94
C TRP A 377 24.49 -12.87 18.42
N ARG A 378 23.20 -12.97 18.72
CA ARG A 378 22.68 -12.83 20.09
C ARG A 378 21.53 -13.78 20.43
N PRO A 379 21.31 -14.10 21.71
CA PRO A 379 20.03 -14.61 22.20
C PRO A 379 18.88 -13.64 21.94
N MET A 380 17.71 -14.17 21.56
CA MET A 380 16.50 -13.40 21.30
C MET A 380 15.23 -14.12 21.76
N ILE A 381 14.16 -13.35 21.96
CA ILE A 381 12.80 -13.84 22.13
C ILE A 381 12.00 -13.37 20.93
N SER A 382 11.25 -14.27 20.29
CA SER A 382 10.38 -13.92 19.19
C SER A 382 9.22 -13.05 19.68
N GLY A 383 8.97 -11.97 18.94
CA GLY A 383 7.79 -11.12 19.14
C GLY A 383 6.50 -11.68 18.52
N ALA A 384 6.64 -12.58 17.55
CA ALA A 384 5.56 -13.20 16.78
C ALA A 384 5.38 -14.68 17.18
N GLY A 385 4.15 -15.19 16.99
CA GLY A 385 3.88 -16.62 17.05
C GLY A 385 4.39 -17.31 15.78
N HIS A 386 4.72 -18.59 15.90
CA HIS A 386 5.19 -19.45 14.80
C HIS A 386 4.67 -20.87 15.02
N ASP A 387 4.72 -21.73 14.00
CA ASP A 387 4.41 -23.16 14.14
C ASP A 387 5.25 -23.84 15.23
N SER A 388 6.49 -23.37 15.43
CA SER A 388 7.38 -23.82 16.51
C SER A 388 6.76 -23.72 17.92
N CYS A 389 5.79 -22.83 18.15
CA CYS A 389 5.05 -22.77 19.42
C CYS A 389 4.28 -24.07 19.70
N TYR A 390 3.73 -24.71 18.66
CA TYR A 390 2.99 -25.96 18.78
C TYR A 390 3.93 -27.17 18.75
N THR A 391 4.97 -27.19 17.91
CA THR A 391 5.92 -28.32 17.89
C THR A 391 6.65 -28.47 19.21
N ASN A 392 6.96 -27.36 19.90
CA ASN A 392 7.59 -27.36 21.22
C ASN A 392 6.78 -28.08 22.30
N ARG A 393 5.47 -28.28 22.10
CA ARG A 393 4.63 -29.06 23.01
C ARG A 393 4.88 -30.57 22.91
N ARG A 394 5.48 -31.03 21.81
CA ARG A 394 5.62 -32.46 21.47
C ARG A 394 7.04 -32.91 21.23
N CYS A 395 7.94 -32.02 20.82
CA CYS A 395 9.35 -32.34 20.60
C CYS A 395 10.27 -31.16 20.95
N PRO A 396 11.55 -31.41 21.28
CA PRO A 396 12.56 -30.37 21.40
C PRO A 396 12.55 -29.44 20.20
N THR A 397 12.37 -28.14 20.43
CA THR A 397 12.25 -27.13 19.37
C THR A 397 13.15 -25.93 19.67
N SER A 398 13.68 -25.26 18.64
CA SER A 398 14.28 -23.92 18.72
C SER A 398 14.22 -23.23 17.34
N MET A 399 14.45 -21.92 17.30
CA MET A 399 14.42 -21.15 16.05
C MET A 399 15.69 -20.31 15.84
N ILE A 400 15.88 -19.88 14.60
CA ILE A 400 16.97 -19.03 14.13
C ILE A 400 16.34 -17.83 13.42
N PHE A 401 16.77 -16.62 13.77
CA PHE A 401 16.37 -15.38 13.11
C PHE A 401 17.47 -14.80 12.23
N THR A 402 17.07 -14.29 11.06
CA THR A 402 17.88 -13.41 10.20
C THR A 402 17.37 -11.97 10.26
N PRO A 403 18.23 -10.96 10.00
CA PRO A 403 17.82 -9.56 9.92
C PRO A 403 16.67 -9.34 8.93
N THR A 404 15.84 -8.35 9.26
CA THR A 404 14.77 -7.86 8.38
C THR A 404 14.98 -6.38 8.13
N ARG A 405 15.06 -5.96 6.86
CA ARG A 405 15.33 -4.56 6.52
C ARG A 405 14.28 -3.63 7.11
N SER A 406 14.73 -2.68 7.93
CA SER A 406 13.93 -1.73 8.69
C SER A 406 12.86 -2.37 9.58
N GLY A 407 13.02 -3.66 9.91
CA GLY A 407 12.03 -4.44 10.66
C GLY A 407 10.67 -4.58 9.97
N ILE A 408 10.60 -4.39 8.65
CA ILE A 408 9.34 -4.44 7.90
C ILE A 408 8.97 -5.89 7.57
N SER A 409 7.81 -6.33 8.06
CA SER A 409 7.18 -7.64 7.77
C SER A 409 5.69 -7.47 7.44
N HIS A 410 5.05 -8.53 6.90
CA HIS A 410 3.65 -8.51 6.45
C HIS A 410 3.39 -7.37 5.44
N ASN A 411 4.40 -7.09 4.63
CA ASN A 411 4.42 -5.97 3.71
C ASN A 411 5.16 -6.37 2.42
N PRO A 412 4.71 -5.92 1.24
CA PRO A 412 5.37 -6.26 -0.03
C PRO A 412 6.87 -5.96 -0.06
N THR A 413 7.33 -4.91 0.62
CA THR A 413 8.74 -4.46 0.61
C THR A 413 9.65 -5.15 1.63
N GLU A 414 9.13 -6.13 2.37
CA GLU A 414 9.91 -7.00 3.25
C GLU A 414 11.15 -7.54 2.53
N TYR A 415 12.29 -7.49 3.21
CA TYR A 415 13.56 -7.84 2.60
C TYR A 415 14.52 -8.43 3.62
N CYS A 416 15.06 -9.60 3.28
CA CYS A 416 16.24 -10.21 3.87
C CYS A 416 17.30 -10.35 2.76
N SER A 417 18.55 -9.99 3.05
CA SER A 417 19.59 -10.03 2.01
C SER A 417 19.95 -11.48 1.65
N PRO A 418 20.37 -11.76 0.40
CA PRO A 418 20.83 -13.10 0.02
C PRO A 418 21.92 -13.66 0.94
N GLU A 419 22.86 -12.80 1.35
CA GLU A 419 23.90 -13.14 2.33
C GLU A 419 23.28 -13.60 3.66
N ASP A 420 22.35 -12.82 4.22
CA ASP A 420 21.73 -13.12 5.51
C ASP A 420 20.87 -14.39 5.44
N CYS A 421 20.15 -14.61 4.34
CA CYS A 421 19.44 -15.88 4.09
C CYS A 421 20.40 -17.07 4.11
N ALA A 422 21.54 -16.97 3.42
CA ALA A 422 22.55 -18.03 3.34
C ALA A 422 23.24 -18.28 4.69
N LEU A 423 23.47 -17.23 5.48
CA LEU A 423 24.00 -17.33 6.84
C LEU A 423 23.00 -18.04 7.77
N GLY A 424 21.73 -17.64 7.74
CA GLY A 424 20.66 -18.31 8.49
C GLY A 424 20.54 -19.79 8.16
N ALA A 425 20.53 -20.14 6.86
CA ALA A 425 20.50 -21.52 6.40
C ALA A 425 21.76 -22.31 6.80
N SER A 426 22.93 -21.66 6.86
CA SER A 426 24.17 -22.29 7.32
C SER A 426 24.14 -22.59 8.82
N VAL A 427 23.56 -21.69 9.62
CA VAL A 427 23.31 -21.93 11.05
C VAL A 427 22.33 -23.10 11.22
N LEU A 428 21.25 -23.14 10.43
CA LEU A 428 20.28 -24.25 10.42
C LEU A 428 20.96 -25.59 10.12
N LEU A 429 21.77 -25.66 9.06
CA LEU A 429 22.55 -26.85 8.69
C LEU A 429 23.38 -27.35 9.88
N GLY A 430 24.17 -26.48 10.50
CA GLY A 430 25.03 -26.87 11.59
C GLY A 430 24.27 -27.26 12.86
N ALA A 431 23.13 -26.63 13.16
CA ALA A 431 22.30 -26.98 14.31
C ALA A 431 21.72 -28.39 14.15
N VAL A 432 21.14 -28.68 12.98
CA VAL A 432 20.55 -29.97 12.65
C VAL A 432 21.58 -31.10 12.65
N LEU A 433 22.78 -30.86 12.11
CA LEU A 433 23.85 -31.85 12.15
C LEU A 433 24.35 -32.14 13.56
N ARG A 434 24.49 -31.11 14.42
CA ARG A 434 24.87 -31.30 15.83
C ARG A 434 23.80 -32.09 16.58
N ASP A 435 22.53 -31.73 16.42
CA ASP A 435 21.43 -32.42 17.08
C ASP A 435 21.34 -33.89 16.63
N ASN A 436 21.38 -34.14 15.32
CA ASN A 436 21.30 -35.48 14.75
C ASN A 436 22.44 -36.39 15.22
N ALA A 437 23.66 -35.86 15.36
CA ALA A 437 24.79 -36.62 15.87
C ALA A 437 24.78 -36.77 17.40
N PHE A 438 24.40 -35.73 18.15
CA PHE A 438 24.44 -35.72 19.62
C PHE A 438 23.36 -36.61 20.25
N ALA A 439 22.10 -36.49 19.81
CA ALA A 439 20.98 -37.26 20.35
C ALA A 439 21.12 -38.78 20.11
N ARG A 440 21.97 -39.17 19.16
CA ARG A 440 22.07 -40.54 18.63
C ARG A 440 23.36 -41.26 19.03
N GLN A 441 24.36 -40.54 19.55
CA GLN A 441 25.52 -41.13 20.22
C GLN A 441 25.24 -41.53 21.68
N THR A 442 24.33 -40.83 22.36
CA THR A 442 23.92 -41.14 23.75
C THR A 442 23.00 -42.35 23.86
N SER A 443 22.32 -42.74 22.78
CA SER A 443 21.46 -43.93 22.71
C SER A 443 22.24 -45.24 22.47
N GLY A 444 23.53 -45.16 22.13
CA GLY A 444 24.42 -46.33 21.98
C GLY A 444 24.92 -46.94 23.31
N SER A 445 24.68 -46.28 24.45
CA SER A 445 25.15 -46.71 25.78
C SER A 445 24.03 -47.00 26.80
N ALA A 446 22.76 -46.91 26.40
CA ALA A 446 21.64 -47.29 27.24
C ALA A 446 20.59 -48.06 26.42
N ASN A 447 20.48 -49.37 26.68
CA ASN A 447 19.28 -50.13 26.36
C ASN A 447 18.08 -49.48 27.07
N LEU A 448 17.33 -48.64 26.37
CA LEU A 448 16.02 -48.18 26.81
C LEU A 448 14.97 -49.10 26.18
N SER A 449 14.49 -50.05 26.96
CA SER A 449 13.21 -50.71 26.74
C SER A 449 12.10 -49.65 26.76
N LEU A 450 11.16 -49.76 25.82
CA LEU A 450 9.97 -48.91 25.64
C LEU A 450 8.97 -48.90 26.83
N ASP A 451 9.37 -49.35 28.01
CA ASP A 451 8.57 -49.37 29.23
C ASP A 451 9.27 -48.56 30.32
N GLN A 452 9.22 -47.22 30.26
CA GLN A 452 9.28 -46.30 31.42
C GLN A 452 9.31 -44.84 30.98
N VAL A 453 8.16 -44.30 30.57
CA VAL A 453 7.84 -42.87 30.72
C VAL A 453 6.45 -42.79 31.36
N HIS A 454 6.40 -43.04 32.67
CA HIS A 454 5.30 -42.57 33.51
C HIS A 454 5.81 -41.31 34.22
N VAL A 455 5.39 -40.15 33.73
CA VAL A 455 5.45 -38.90 34.49
C VAL A 455 4.23 -38.89 35.40
N GLU A 456 4.45 -38.86 36.72
CA GLU A 456 3.36 -38.69 37.69
C GLU A 456 2.65 -37.34 37.50
N PRO A 457 1.31 -37.30 37.53
CA PRO A 457 0.57 -36.05 37.52
C PRO A 457 0.69 -35.37 38.90
N SER A 458 1.28 -34.17 38.92
CA SER A 458 1.30 -33.31 40.10
C SER A 458 -0.13 -32.98 40.54
N ARG A 459 -0.42 -33.29 41.82
CA ARG A 459 -1.69 -33.09 42.52
C ARG A 459 -2.16 -31.63 42.49
N LEU A 460 -3.35 -31.40 41.94
CA LEU A 460 -4.20 -30.25 42.28
C LEU A 460 -4.91 -30.53 43.63
N PRO A 461 -5.11 -29.53 44.51
CA PRO A 461 -5.86 -29.74 45.74
C PRO A 461 -7.37 -29.78 45.45
N SER A 462 -7.99 -30.89 45.86
CA SER A 462 -9.43 -31.13 45.85
C SER A 462 -10.17 -30.24 46.85
N ILE A 463 -11.16 -29.48 46.39
CA ILE A 463 -12.17 -28.82 47.24
C ILE A 463 -13.44 -29.70 47.20
N PRO A 464 -14.03 -30.06 48.35
CA PRO A 464 -15.10 -31.05 48.42
C PRO A 464 -16.50 -30.46 48.21
N HIS A 465 -17.33 -31.16 47.46
CA HIS A 465 -18.79 -31.02 47.54
C HIS A 465 -19.32 -31.71 48.80
N ASN A 466 -20.19 -31.02 49.55
CA ASN A 466 -21.10 -31.66 50.50
C ASN A 466 -22.49 -30.97 50.44
N PRO A 467 -23.61 -31.71 50.38
CA PRO A 467 -24.97 -31.18 50.28
C PRO A 467 -25.73 -31.17 51.64
N GLY A 468 -26.74 -30.29 51.76
CA GLY A 468 -27.68 -30.15 52.91
C GLY A 468 -27.28 -29.00 53.85
N GLN A 469 -28.15 -28.14 54.41
CA GLN A 469 -29.60 -28.16 54.71
C GLN A 469 -30.01 -26.71 55.14
N TYR A 470 -31.26 -26.29 54.82
CA TYR A 470 -32.22 -25.41 55.55
C TYR A 470 -31.72 -24.08 56.22
N ASP A 471 -32.40 -22.92 56.20
CA ASP A 471 -33.83 -22.58 56.10
C ASP A 471 -34.08 -21.06 55.89
N GLU A 472 -35.27 -20.77 55.34
CA GLU A 472 -36.18 -19.61 55.51
C GLU A 472 -35.72 -18.14 55.31
N TYR A 473 -36.33 -17.44 54.33
CA TYR A 473 -37.51 -16.56 54.53
C TYR A 473 -37.94 -15.85 53.21
N GLY A 474 -39.20 -16.05 52.81
CA GLY A 474 -40.08 -14.92 52.40
C GLY A 474 -40.18 -14.46 50.94
N ASP A 475 -40.97 -15.19 50.15
CA ASP A 475 -42.20 -14.70 49.48
C ASP A 475 -42.18 -13.34 48.71
N ARG A 476 -42.33 -13.35 47.37
CA ARG A 476 -43.62 -13.03 46.67
C ARG A 476 -43.50 -12.90 45.13
N SER A 477 -44.50 -13.51 44.50
CA SER A 477 -45.14 -13.20 43.20
C SER A 477 -44.39 -13.45 41.88
N THR A 478 -44.68 -14.60 41.26
CA THR A 478 -45.05 -14.68 39.83
C THR A 478 -46.50 -14.19 39.64
N PRO A 479 -46.92 -13.88 38.40
CA PRO A 479 -47.70 -14.91 37.70
C PRO A 479 -47.38 -15.06 36.20
N HIS A 480 -47.65 -16.29 35.77
CA HIS A 480 -47.78 -16.84 34.43
C HIS A 480 -48.64 -16.02 33.45
N LEU A 481 -48.44 -16.25 32.15
CA LEU A 481 -49.43 -16.66 31.11
C LEU A 481 -48.65 -16.81 29.79
N ALA A 482 -48.46 -18.03 29.26
CA ALA A 482 -49.39 -18.85 28.47
C ALA A 482 -49.37 -18.54 26.96
N GLU A 483 -49.19 -19.62 26.21
CA GLU A 483 -49.24 -19.77 24.76
C GLU A 483 -50.46 -19.11 24.12
N HIS A 484 -50.30 -18.64 22.88
CA HIS A 484 -51.39 -18.59 21.92
C HIS A 484 -50.89 -18.70 20.48
N ASP A 485 -51.18 -19.84 19.86
CA ASP A 485 -51.38 -19.98 18.42
C ASP A 485 -52.43 -19.01 17.89
N ARG A 486 -52.23 -18.50 16.67
CA ARG A 486 -53.31 -18.25 15.69
C ARG A 486 -52.79 -18.11 14.25
N GLU A 487 -53.49 -18.81 13.38
CA GLU A 487 -53.31 -18.97 11.94
C GLU A 487 -53.62 -17.72 11.09
N ALA A 488 -52.88 -17.62 9.97
CA ALA A 488 -53.26 -17.31 8.59
C ALA A 488 -54.27 -16.18 8.26
N THR A 489 -53.85 -15.27 7.37
CA THR A 489 -54.45 -15.10 6.02
C THR A 489 -53.57 -14.23 5.12
N ALA A 490 -53.44 -14.67 3.86
CA ALA A 490 -52.60 -14.13 2.81
C ALA A 490 -53.33 -13.12 1.91
N VAL A 491 -52.60 -12.13 1.37
CA VAL A 491 -52.59 -11.58 -0.02
C VAL A 491 -51.34 -10.66 -0.05
N GLY A 492 -50.29 -10.78 -0.86
CA GLY A 492 -50.16 -11.18 -2.26
C GLY A 492 -49.65 -9.95 -3.04
N LEU A 493 -48.35 -9.87 -3.33
CA LEU A 493 -47.75 -9.13 -4.46
C LEU A 493 -46.28 -9.57 -4.64
N THR A 494 -46.02 -10.21 -5.76
CA THR A 494 -44.73 -10.64 -6.32
C THR A 494 -43.80 -9.46 -6.66
N PRO A 495 -42.46 -9.58 -6.47
CA PRO A 495 -41.50 -8.72 -7.16
C PRO A 495 -41.11 -9.35 -8.51
N LEU A 496 -41.34 -8.60 -9.59
CA LEU A 496 -40.86 -8.89 -10.94
C LEU A 496 -39.49 -8.20 -11.13
N MET A 497 -38.56 -8.97 -11.67
CA MET A 497 -37.39 -8.56 -12.47
C MET A 497 -36.17 -7.99 -11.73
N SER A 498 -35.31 -8.94 -11.33
CA SER A 498 -33.87 -8.89 -11.53
C SER A 498 -33.51 -8.73 -13.02
N HIS A 499 -32.58 -7.83 -13.32
CA HIS A 499 -31.73 -7.96 -14.50
C HIS A 499 -30.29 -7.60 -14.15
N ASP A 500 -29.47 -8.65 -14.10
CA ASP A 500 -28.02 -8.60 -14.17
C ASP A 500 -27.59 -8.00 -15.50
N ILE A 501 -26.69 -7.02 -15.47
CA ILE A 501 -25.90 -6.60 -16.62
C ILE A 501 -24.47 -6.41 -16.13
N PHE A 502 -23.68 -7.49 -16.15
CA PHE A 502 -22.27 -7.51 -16.57
C PHE A 502 -21.86 -8.97 -16.81
N SER A 503 -22.47 -9.56 -17.84
CA SER A 503 -21.89 -10.69 -18.58
C SER A 503 -21.93 -10.37 -20.07
N ALA A 504 -20.84 -9.84 -20.60
CA ALA A 504 -20.53 -9.90 -22.03
C ALA A 504 -19.01 -9.77 -22.17
N GLY A 505 -18.38 -10.86 -22.59
CA GLY A 505 -16.95 -10.92 -22.82
C GLY A 505 -16.52 -10.04 -23.99
N ALA A 506 -15.39 -9.37 -23.80
CA ALA A 506 -14.49 -8.99 -24.88
C ALA A 506 -13.11 -9.53 -24.49
N ASP A 507 -12.64 -10.52 -25.24
CA ASP A 507 -11.30 -11.09 -25.11
C ASP A 507 -10.25 -9.98 -25.34
N ILE A 508 -9.50 -9.62 -24.30
CA ILE A 508 -8.33 -8.75 -24.44
C ILE A 508 -7.12 -9.66 -24.76
N ASN A 509 -6.75 -9.67 -26.04
CA ASN A 509 -5.64 -10.46 -26.56
C ASN A 509 -4.30 -9.75 -26.28
N TRP A 510 -3.59 -10.15 -25.22
CA TRP A 510 -2.24 -9.66 -24.91
C TRP A 510 -1.17 -10.40 -25.73
N ASN A 511 -1.20 -10.26 -27.06
CA ASN A 511 -0.15 -10.77 -27.93
C ASN A 511 0.75 -9.62 -28.41
N LEU A 512 1.82 -9.34 -27.66
CA LEU A 512 2.94 -8.51 -28.13
C LEU A 512 4.03 -9.44 -28.70
N SER A 513 3.74 -10.04 -29.86
CA SER A 513 4.79 -10.56 -30.73
C SER A 513 5.27 -9.40 -31.60
N VAL A 514 6.52 -8.99 -31.42
CA VAL A 514 7.19 -8.09 -32.36
C VAL A 514 7.54 -8.92 -33.59
N GLU A 515 6.78 -8.76 -34.67
CA GLU A 515 7.17 -9.22 -35.99
C GLU A 515 8.45 -8.48 -36.40
N GLN A 516 9.54 -9.25 -36.56
CA GLN A 516 10.71 -8.84 -37.31
C GLN A 516 10.30 -8.70 -38.77
N ASP A 517 10.18 -7.47 -39.28
CA ASP A 517 10.38 -7.17 -40.70
C ASP A 517 10.61 -5.67 -40.89
N GLY A 518 11.82 -5.32 -41.32
CA GLY A 518 12.20 -3.93 -41.62
C GLY A 518 13.70 -3.70 -41.61
N VAL A 519 14.42 -4.37 -42.51
CA VAL A 519 15.82 -4.06 -42.85
C VAL A 519 15.84 -2.73 -43.60
N ASP A 520 16.59 -1.75 -43.12
CA ASP A 520 17.00 -0.55 -43.86
C ASP A 520 18.47 -0.61 -44.31
N ASP A 521 18.74 0.02 -45.44
CA ASP A 521 19.76 -0.34 -46.43
C ASP A 521 21.21 0.05 -46.08
N HIS A 522 21.54 0.26 -44.80
CA HIS A 522 22.89 0.72 -44.37
C HIS A 522 23.49 0.04 -43.13
N GLY A 523 22.99 -1.14 -42.72
CA GLY A 523 23.77 -2.14 -41.99
C GLY A 523 24.60 -1.68 -40.77
N GLN A 524 24.03 -0.88 -39.87
CA GLN A 524 24.64 -0.59 -38.56
C GLN A 524 23.64 -0.77 -37.42
N THR A 525 23.87 -1.78 -36.60
CA THR A 525 23.20 -2.01 -35.31
C THR A 525 23.86 -1.16 -34.23
N PHE A 526 23.11 -0.23 -33.63
CA PHE A 526 23.52 0.49 -32.42
C PHE A 526 23.19 -0.37 -31.20
N ASP A 527 24.23 -0.82 -30.49
CA ASP A 527 24.14 -1.54 -29.23
C ASP A 527 24.64 -0.62 -28.10
N PHE A 528 23.82 -0.39 -27.07
CA PHE A 528 24.07 0.66 -26.08
C PHE A 528 24.88 0.19 -24.86
N PHE A 529 25.18 -1.10 -24.69
CA PHE A 529 26.05 -1.54 -23.58
C PHE A 529 26.81 -2.83 -23.89
N ALA A 530 27.99 -2.69 -24.52
CA ALA A 530 29.04 -3.69 -24.41
C ALA A 530 30.40 -3.02 -24.22
N ASP A 531 31.14 -3.55 -23.24
CA ASP A 531 32.56 -3.41 -22.97
C ASP A 531 33.05 -2.12 -22.30
N GLY A 532 33.17 -2.23 -20.97
CA GLY A 532 34.13 -1.44 -20.21
C GLY A 532 35.55 -1.88 -20.53
N GLU A 533 36.29 -1.01 -21.21
CA GLU A 533 37.75 -0.94 -21.09
C GLU A 533 38.16 0.51 -20.80
N SER A 534 39.04 0.65 -19.80
CA SER A 534 39.64 1.92 -19.41
C SER A 534 40.41 2.55 -20.58
N LEU A 535 40.07 3.77 -20.96
CA LEU A 535 40.92 4.57 -21.84
C LEU A 535 41.32 5.88 -21.17
N ASN A 536 42.64 6.03 -21.12
CA ASN A 536 43.40 7.08 -20.46
C ASN A 536 42.94 8.50 -20.84
N LEU A 537 42.80 9.34 -19.83
CA LEU A 537 42.74 10.79 -19.97
C LEU A 537 43.99 11.30 -20.70
N VAL A 538 43.80 11.86 -21.90
CA VAL A 538 44.78 12.73 -22.57
C VAL A 538 44.20 14.15 -22.57
N PRO A 539 44.92 15.17 -22.10
CA PRO A 539 44.42 16.54 -22.10
C PRO A 539 44.40 17.08 -23.53
N ILE A 540 43.24 17.55 -23.99
CA ILE A 540 43.13 18.27 -25.26
C ILE A 540 43.46 19.74 -24.99
N GLU A 541 44.56 20.18 -25.60
CA GLU A 541 45.05 21.55 -25.61
C GLU A 541 44.07 22.50 -26.31
N ASP A 542 44.06 23.71 -25.76
CA ASP A 542 43.59 24.99 -26.28
C ASP A 542 43.56 25.08 -27.83
N GLN A 543 42.39 24.94 -28.43
CA GLN A 543 42.14 25.38 -29.81
C GLN A 543 40.83 26.14 -29.90
N THR A 544 40.97 27.46 -29.81
CA THR A 544 39.96 28.45 -30.21
C THR A 544 39.60 28.24 -31.69
N PRO A 545 38.31 28.18 -32.08
CA PRO A 545 37.93 28.19 -33.49
C PRO A 545 38.23 29.56 -34.12
N PRO A 546 38.62 29.60 -35.42
CA PRO A 546 39.10 30.82 -36.07
C PRO A 546 37.97 31.79 -36.42
N ASP A 547 38.31 33.09 -36.37
CA ASP A 547 37.56 34.21 -36.93
C ASP A 547 37.25 33.99 -38.42
N ILE A 548 36.07 33.46 -38.74
CA ILE A 548 35.52 33.47 -40.09
C ILE A 548 34.05 33.86 -39.97
N TYR A 549 33.76 35.15 -40.12
CA TYR A 549 32.61 35.73 -40.84
C TYR A 549 32.61 37.26 -40.62
N ARG A 550 33.60 37.94 -41.22
CA ARG A 550 33.46 39.31 -41.72
C ARG A 550 33.42 39.21 -43.25
N ASP A 551 32.38 39.80 -43.84
CA ASP A 551 32.14 39.90 -45.29
C ASP A 551 31.97 38.60 -46.09
N SER A 552 30.74 38.09 -46.09
CA SER A 552 30.10 37.64 -47.33
C SER A 552 28.59 37.64 -47.12
N GLY A 553 27.87 38.35 -47.98
CA GLY A 553 26.42 38.47 -47.92
C GLY A 553 25.74 37.11 -48.09
N MET A 554 25.38 36.47 -46.98
CA MET A 554 24.29 35.51 -46.92
C MET A 554 23.10 36.21 -46.28
N SER A 555 22.16 36.58 -47.15
CA SER A 555 20.79 36.88 -46.79
C SER A 555 20.28 35.75 -45.88
N ILE A 556 20.00 36.06 -44.61
CA ILE A 556 19.09 35.27 -43.80
C ILE A 556 17.73 35.43 -44.48
N THR A 557 17.42 34.53 -45.42
CA THR A 557 16.09 34.47 -46.00
C THR A 557 15.13 34.17 -44.86
N SER A 558 14.29 35.15 -44.56
CA SER A 558 13.01 34.95 -43.91
C SER A 558 12.27 33.85 -44.67
N THR A 559 12.38 32.62 -44.21
CA THR A 559 11.35 31.63 -44.52
C THR A 559 10.19 31.98 -43.60
N ASP A 560 9.29 32.82 -44.12
CA ASP A 560 7.94 32.92 -43.59
C ASP A 560 7.39 31.48 -43.43
N PRO A 561 6.88 31.09 -42.25
CA PRO A 561 6.24 29.80 -42.10
C PRO A 561 4.99 29.74 -42.98
N PRO A 562 4.61 28.54 -43.45
CA PRO A 562 3.52 28.36 -44.40
C PRO A 562 2.21 28.96 -43.89
N ASP A 563 1.51 29.63 -44.80
CA ASP A 563 0.20 30.28 -44.64
C ASP A 563 -0.77 29.52 -43.71
N GLY A 564 -1.34 30.21 -42.72
CA GLY A 564 -2.51 29.69 -42.02
C GLY A 564 -3.04 30.42 -40.77
N LEU A 565 -2.23 31.13 -39.98
CA LEU A 565 -2.71 31.76 -38.72
C LEU A 565 -2.74 33.28 -38.85
N THR A 566 -3.91 33.81 -39.24
CA THR A 566 -4.17 35.24 -39.50
C THR A 566 -4.40 36.10 -38.26
N ASN A 567 -4.05 35.65 -37.04
CA ASN A 567 -4.19 36.46 -35.83
C ASN A 567 -2.89 36.57 -35.03
N THR A 568 -2.36 37.78 -34.91
CA THR A 568 -1.25 38.13 -34.00
C THR A 568 -1.53 37.74 -32.54
N PHE A 569 -2.81 37.53 -32.18
CA PHE A 569 -3.24 37.07 -30.86
C PHE A 569 -2.96 35.58 -30.58
N GLU A 570 -3.07 34.70 -31.58
CA GLU A 570 -2.90 33.24 -31.42
C GLU A 570 -1.42 32.86 -31.18
N ARG A 571 -0.48 33.64 -31.73
CA ARG A 571 0.95 33.48 -31.45
C ARG A 571 1.34 33.93 -30.05
N LEU A 572 0.59 34.85 -29.44
CA LEU A 572 0.93 35.37 -28.12
C LEU A 572 0.55 34.39 -27.00
N SER A 573 -0.59 33.70 -27.12
CA SER A 573 -1.02 32.75 -26.11
C SER A 573 -0.11 31.52 -26.04
N PHE A 574 0.15 31.01 -24.83
CA PHE A 574 0.79 29.71 -24.67
C PHE A 574 -0.20 28.55 -24.80
N ASP A 575 -1.46 28.78 -24.43
CA ASP A 575 -2.50 27.74 -24.35
C ASP A 575 -3.25 27.57 -25.68
N GLN A 576 -3.52 28.66 -26.40
CA GLN A 576 -4.25 28.63 -27.68
C GLN A 576 -3.34 28.42 -28.90
N ARG A 577 -2.03 28.18 -28.72
CA ARG A 577 -1.11 27.92 -29.85
C ARG A 577 -1.33 26.47 -30.35
N PRO A 578 -1.84 26.26 -31.57
CA PRO A 578 -2.12 24.92 -32.08
C PRO A 578 -0.83 24.13 -32.27
N ASN A 579 -0.86 22.82 -31.99
CA ASN A 579 0.23 21.86 -32.20
C ASN A 579 1.51 22.07 -31.38
N TYR A 580 1.47 22.87 -30.31
CA TYR A 580 2.58 23.02 -29.37
C TYR A 580 2.15 22.67 -27.94
N SER A 581 3.06 22.07 -27.19
CA SER A 581 2.99 21.97 -25.73
C SER A 581 4.10 22.82 -25.12
N THR A 582 3.79 23.56 -24.06
CA THR A 582 4.69 24.53 -23.44
C THR A 582 5.07 24.06 -22.04
N SER A 583 6.36 24.06 -21.71
CA SER A 583 6.88 23.72 -20.38
C SER A 583 7.89 24.77 -19.90
N LEU A 584 7.84 25.13 -18.62
CA LEU A 584 8.77 26.03 -17.94
C LEU A 584 10.14 25.34 -17.80
N ILE A 585 11.20 26.07 -18.14
CA ILE A 585 12.56 25.57 -17.96
C ILE A 585 13.03 25.91 -16.55
N GLY A 586 13.28 24.87 -15.74
CA GLY A 586 13.80 25.02 -14.37
C GLY A 586 15.26 25.47 -14.33
N TYR A 587 15.72 25.91 -13.15
CA TYR A 587 17.03 26.54 -12.97
C TYR A 587 18.24 25.61 -13.00
N SER A 588 18.03 24.29 -12.94
CA SER A 588 19.11 23.29 -12.81
C SER A 588 19.30 22.41 -14.05
N ASN A 589 18.59 22.70 -15.16
CA ASN A 589 18.70 21.93 -16.40
C ASN A 589 19.88 22.43 -17.27
N GLU A 590 20.35 21.63 -18.22
CA GLU A 590 21.35 22.00 -19.23
C GLU A 590 20.94 23.24 -20.06
N SER A 591 19.64 23.50 -20.15
CA SER A 591 19.07 24.72 -20.73
C SER A 591 18.79 25.79 -19.68
N ASP A 592 19.67 25.99 -18.69
CA ASP A 592 19.36 26.87 -17.57
C ASP A 592 19.00 28.31 -18.04
N PRO A 593 17.99 28.96 -17.44
CA PRO A 593 17.51 30.25 -17.89
C PRO A 593 18.56 31.37 -17.86
N PHE A 594 19.62 31.26 -17.04
CA PHE A 594 20.67 32.27 -16.96
C PHE A 594 21.59 32.20 -18.18
N SER A 595 21.99 31.00 -18.58
CA SER A 595 22.73 30.76 -19.82
C SER A 595 21.91 31.14 -21.06
N LEU A 596 20.64 30.74 -21.11
CA LEU A 596 19.74 31.10 -22.21
C LEU A 596 19.56 32.61 -22.37
N ASN A 597 19.62 33.39 -21.27
CA ASN A 597 19.47 34.84 -21.34
C ASN A 597 20.55 35.54 -22.19
N HIS A 598 21.71 34.90 -22.36
CA HIS A 598 22.81 35.36 -23.21
C HIS A 598 22.69 34.92 -24.67
N PHE A 599 21.73 34.05 -25.00
CA PHE A 599 21.51 33.56 -26.36
C PHE A 599 20.82 34.65 -27.23
N PRO A 600 21.18 34.78 -28.53
CA PRO A 600 20.57 35.78 -29.41
C PRO A 600 19.14 35.38 -29.81
N TYR A 601 18.14 35.82 -29.04
CA TYR A 601 16.73 35.68 -29.42
C TYR A 601 16.35 36.60 -30.59
N ALA A 602 15.39 36.16 -31.43
CA ALA A 602 14.78 37.02 -32.43
C ALA A 602 13.98 38.16 -31.78
N SER A 603 13.59 39.18 -32.55
CA SER A 603 12.77 40.31 -32.06
C SER A 603 11.42 39.89 -31.47
N THR A 604 10.96 38.67 -31.76
CA THR A 604 9.76 38.04 -31.21
C THR A 604 9.97 37.42 -29.82
N ASN A 605 11.19 37.43 -29.28
CA ASN A 605 11.60 36.68 -28.08
C ASN A 605 11.46 35.15 -28.22
N GLU A 606 11.50 34.63 -29.44
CA GLU A 606 11.47 33.19 -29.75
C GLU A 606 12.73 32.79 -30.51
N VAL A 607 13.19 31.55 -30.31
CA VAL A 607 14.25 30.89 -31.06
C VAL A 607 13.82 29.47 -31.36
N ASP A 608 13.78 29.12 -32.64
CA ASP A 608 13.54 27.76 -33.06
C ASP A 608 14.86 26.97 -33.08
N PHE A 609 14.86 25.81 -32.43
CA PHE A 609 15.97 24.88 -32.38
C PHE A 609 15.44 23.47 -32.58
N PHE A 610 15.61 22.90 -33.79
CA PHE A 610 15.21 21.53 -34.16
C PHE A 610 13.95 20.97 -33.46
N ARG A 611 12.77 21.25 -34.04
CA ARG A 611 11.44 20.78 -33.58
C ARG A 611 11.00 21.27 -32.20
N VAL A 612 11.82 22.07 -31.50
CA VAL A 612 11.43 22.82 -30.31
C VAL A 612 11.67 24.32 -30.48
N THR A 613 10.90 25.13 -29.77
CA THR A 613 11.02 26.60 -29.77
C THR A 613 11.26 27.06 -28.34
N TYR A 614 12.37 27.75 -28.10
CA TYR A 614 12.63 28.43 -26.83
C TYR A 614 11.96 29.80 -26.86
N ARG A 615 11.19 30.12 -25.82
CA ARG A 615 10.49 31.40 -25.71
C ARG A 615 10.86 32.11 -24.41
N LYS A 616 11.35 33.33 -24.55
CA LYS A 616 11.79 34.18 -23.44
C LYS A 616 10.67 35.11 -22.99
N GLN A 617 10.36 35.08 -21.69
CA GLN A 617 9.45 36.03 -21.05
C GLN A 617 10.26 36.95 -20.14
N GLN A 618 10.15 38.26 -20.37
CA GLN A 618 10.73 39.28 -19.51
C GLN A 618 9.63 40.29 -19.16
N PRO A 619 9.64 40.83 -17.92
CA PRO A 619 8.79 41.96 -17.58
C PRO A 619 9.04 43.12 -18.56
N LEU A 620 7.97 43.79 -18.97
CA LEU A 620 8.06 45.10 -19.63
C LEU A 620 8.81 46.05 -18.69
N GLU A 621 9.87 46.70 -19.20
CA GLU A 621 10.81 47.55 -18.45
C GLU A 621 10.17 48.35 -17.31
N ASP A 622 10.53 48.05 -16.06
CA ASP A 622 10.28 48.95 -14.93
C ASP A 622 11.60 49.64 -14.55
N GLN A 623 11.61 50.97 -14.70
CA GLN A 623 12.75 51.86 -14.51
C GLN A 623 13.11 52.11 -13.03
N THR A 624 12.81 51.18 -12.13
CA THR A 624 13.01 51.37 -10.69
C THR A 624 13.97 50.35 -10.09
N HIS A 625 15.20 50.81 -9.89
CA HIS A 625 16.18 50.34 -8.90
C HIS A 625 16.52 48.83 -8.85
N GLY A 626 17.50 48.42 -9.66
CA GLY A 626 18.63 47.60 -9.18
C GLY A 626 18.37 46.15 -8.70
N GLN A 627 17.18 45.60 -8.87
CA GLN A 627 16.94 44.17 -8.64
C GLN A 627 17.13 43.39 -9.94
N THR A 628 18.09 42.45 -9.95
CA THR A 628 18.28 41.49 -11.02
C THR A 628 17.10 40.52 -11.04
N HIS A 629 16.19 40.66 -11.99
CA HIS A 629 15.09 39.71 -12.19
C HIS A 629 15.63 38.37 -12.69
N THR A 630 15.12 37.27 -12.13
CA THR A 630 15.41 35.92 -12.59
C THR A 630 14.86 35.72 -14.01
N PRO A 631 15.68 35.26 -14.97
CA PRO A 631 15.22 35.07 -16.35
C PRO A 631 14.22 33.92 -16.45
N VAL A 632 13.12 34.13 -17.18
CA VAL A 632 12.06 33.13 -17.39
C VAL A 632 12.05 32.66 -18.83
N HIS A 633 12.20 31.36 -19.03
CA HIS A 633 12.21 30.73 -20.35
C HIS A 633 11.28 29.53 -20.39
N PHE A 634 10.63 29.35 -21.52
CA PHE A 634 9.74 28.23 -21.81
C PHE A 634 10.27 27.45 -23.01
N LEU A 635 10.13 26.12 -22.94
CA LEU A 635 10.34 25.22 -24.04
C LEU A 635 8.99 24.86 -24.66
N GLN A 636 8.82 25.11 -25.95
CA GLN A 636 7.65 24.72 -26.71
C GLN A 636 8.00 23.57 -27.63
N SER A 637 7.39 22.41 -27.42
CA SER A 637 7.62 21.22 -28.26
C SER A 637 6.46 21.02 -29.20
N HIS A 638 6.73 20.65 -30.46
CA HIS A 638 5.68 20.22 -31.38
C HIS A 638 4.99 18.95 -30.87
N THR A 639 3.67 18.87 -30.95
CA THR A 639 2.92 17.70 -30.48
C THR A 639 3.19 16.45 -31.34
N GLU A 640 3.41 16.61 -32.65
CA GLU A 640 3.75 15.51 -33.59
C GLU A 640 5.08 14.80 -33.25
N THR A 641 5.97 15.45 -32.49
CA THR A 641 7.27 14.88 -32.14
C THR A 641 7.21 13.70 -31.16
N SER A 642 6.05 13.47 -30.53
CA SER A 642 5.86 12.45 -29.49
C SER A 642 4.82 11.37 -29.84
N ASP A 643 4.36 11.31 -31.10
CA ASP A 643 3.32 10.38 -31.59
C ASP A 643 3.60 8.91 -31.25
N LYS A 644 4.89 8.49 -31.20
CA LYS A 644 5.27 7.12 -30.83
C LYS A 644 4.95 6.77 -29.37
N GLY A 645 5.06 7.72 -28.44
CA GLY A 645 4.71 7.51 -27.02
C GLY A 645 3.19 7.51 -26.81
N GLN A 646 2.48 8.37 -27.55
CA GLN A 646 1.03 8.50 -27.50
C GLN A 646 0.31 7.25 -28.01
N ASN A 647 0.78 6.65 -29.11
CA ASN A 647 0.20 5.43 -29.69
C ASN A 647 0.23 4.23 -28.73
N THR A 648 1.28 4.12 -27.90
CA THR A 648 1.42 3.04 -26.92
C THR A 648 0.40 3.19 -25.77
N VAL A 649 0.16 4.41 -25.28
CA VAL A 649 -0.81 4.69 -24.21
C VAL A 649 -2.24 4.66 -24.74
N GLN A 650 -2.46 5.15 -25.96
CA GLN A 650 -3.76 5.15 -26.63
C GLN A 650 -4.26 3.72 -26.94
N GLY A 651 -3.35 2.76 -27.16
CA GLY A 651 -3.70 1.34 -27.26
C GLY A 651 -4.17 0.69 -25.96
N CYS A 652 -3.87 1.30 -24.80
CA CYS A 652 -4.28 0.83 -23.47
C CYS A 652 -5.57 1.52 -22.96
N MET A 653 -6.11 2.48 -23.71
CA MET A 653 -7.27 3.28 -23.31
C MET A 653 -8.45 3.05 -24.27
N SER A 654 -9.67 3.31 -23.79
CA SER A 654 -10.91 3.18 -24.56
C SER A 654 -10.78 3.76 -25.99
N SER A 655 -11.20 2.98 -26.99
CA SER A 655 -11.20 3.34 -28.41
C SER A 655 -12.34 4.28 -28.81
N LEU A 656 -13.23 4.63 -27.87
CA LEU A 656 -14.30 5.58 -28.10
C LEU A 656 -13.74 7.01 -28.21
N ASP A 657 -14.26 7.78 -29.15
CA ASP A 657 -14.07 9.22 -29.18
C ASP A 657 -14.74 9.84 -27.95
N ASP A 658 -13.94 10.39 -27.03
CA ASP A 658 -14.43 10.95 -25.78
C ASP A 658 -15.41 12.11 -26.04
N ARG A 659 -15.24 12.83 -27.14
CA ARG A 659 -16.10 13.96 -27.52
C ARG A 659 -17.50 13.45 -27.90
N ASP A 660 -17.56 12.45 -28.76
CA ASP A 660 -18.82 11.79 -29.13
C ASP A 660 -19.51 11.17 -27.91
N ASN A 661 -18.73 10.63 -26.95
CA ASN A 661 -19.28 10.08 -25.73
C ASN A 661 -19.92 11.18 -24.86
N LEU A 662 -19.23 12.30 -24.66
CA LEU A 662 -19.77 13.44 -23.91
C LEU A 662 -21.04 14.00 -24.55
N GLU A 663 -21.07 14.15 -25.87
CA GLU A 663 -22.23 14.70 -26.60
C GLU A 663 -23.44 13.76 -26.59
N LYS A 664 -23.24 12.45 -26.40
CA LYS A 664 -24.33 11.50 -26.15
C LYS A 664 -24.91 11.63 -24.74
N LEU A 665 -24.07 11.96 -23.76
CA LEU A 665 -24.51 12.14 -22.37
C LEU A 665 -25.20 13.49 -22.18
N VAL A 666 -24.66 14.56 -22.78
CA VAL A 666 -25.14 15.93 -22.64
C VAL A 666 -25.20 16.59 -24.01
N ASP A 667 -26.40 16.86 -24.49
CA ASP A 667 -26.58 17.61 -25.73
C ASP A 667 -26.09 19.06 -25.57
N ARG A 668 -25.74 19.70 -26.69
CA ARG A 668 -25.15 21.04 -26.70
C ARG A 668 -26.00 22.10 -25.99
N VAL A 669 -27.32 22.03 -26.08
CA VAL A 669 -28.21 23.02 -25.45
C VAL A 669 -28.19 22.86 -23.93
N THR A 670 -28.22 21.61 -23.45
CA THR A 670 -28.07 21.29 -22.02
C THR A 670 -26.68 21.69 -21.53
N GLY A 671 -25.63 21.43 -22.30
CA GLY A 671 -24.26 21.83 -21.98
C GLY A 671 -24.10 23.34 -21.76
N VAL A 672 -24.68 24.16 -22.64
CA VAL A 672 -24.68 25.63 -22.50
C VAL A 672 -25.36 26.08 -21.21
N ALA A 673 -26.49 25.47 -20.85
CA ALA A 673 -27.21 25.78 -19.61
C ALA A 673 -26.41 25.35 -18.36
N LEU A 674 -25.74 24.19 -18.38
CA LEU A 674 -24.86 23.74 -17.30
C LEU A 674 -23.65 24.67 -17.11
N VAL A 675 -23.04 25.20 -18.18
CA VAL A 675 -21.97 26.21 -18.04
C VAL A 675 -22.50 27.48 -17.37
N LYS A 676 -23.71 27.94 -17.72
CA LYS A 676 -24.33 29.10 -17.04
C LYS A 676 -24.57 28.84 -15.55
N LEU A 677 -24.99 27.64 -15.20
CA LEU A 677 -25.17 27.22 -13.80
C LEU A 677 -23.83 27.15 -13.04
N TYR A 678 -22.76 26.69 -13.69
CA TYR A 678 -21.42 26.73 -13.13
C TYR A 678 -21.00 28.16 -12.76
N PHE A 679 -21.16 29.13 -13.68
CA PHE A 679 -20.89 30.53 -13.38
C PHE A 679 -21.80 31.12 -12.30
N ARG A 680 -23.01 30.58 -12.15
CA ARG A 680 -23.98 31.04 -11.14
C ARG A 680 -23.72 30.47 -9.75
N PHE A 681 -23.23 29.24 -9.61
CA PHE A 681 -23.20 28.56 -8.31
C PHE A 681 -21.83 28.05 -7.89
N VAL A 682 -20.92 27.79 -8.84
CA VAL A 682 -19.62 27.14 -8.56
C VAL A 682 -18.45 28.11 -8.76
N PHE A 683 -18.54 29.04 -9.72
CA PHE A 683 -17.42 29.92 -10.08
C PHE A 683 -16.91 30.79 -8.93
N GLU A 684 -17.76 31.18 -7.98
CA GLU A 684 -17.34 32.01 -6.85
C GLU A 684 -16.39 31.28 -5.90
N SER A 685 -16.57 29.97 -5.71
CA SER A 685 -15.67 29.12 -4.92
C SER A 685 -14.51 28.57 -5.75
N LEU A 686 -14.73 28.35 -7.05
CA LEU A 686 -13.74 27.77 -7.96
C LEU A 686 -13.63 28.60 -9.26
N PRO A 687 -12.96 29.77 -9.23
CA PRO A 687 -12.93 30.74 -10.35
C PRO A 687 -11.90 30.37 -11.44
N ILE A 688 -11.95 29.13 -11.90
CA ILE A 688 -10.93 28.52 -12.77
C ILE A 688 -11.19 28.77 -14.27
N LEU A 689 -12.26 29.48 -14.65
CA LEU A 689 -12.57 29.83 -16.05
C LEU A 689 -12.38 31.32 -16.34
N SER A 690 -12.17 31.70 -17.60
CA SER A 690 -12.15 33.10 -18.03
C SER A 690 -13.55 33.54 -18.45
N ARG A 691 -14.18 34.46 -17.70
CA ARG A 691 -15.48 35.04 -18.06
C ARG A 691 -15.44 35.67 -19.46
N SER A 692 -14.37 36.39 -19.79
CA SER A 692 -14.22 37.03 -21.10
C SER A 692 -14.16 36.03 -22.24
N LEU A 693 -13.45 34.91 -22.07
CA LEU A 693 -13.34 33.89 -23.11
C LEU A 693 -14.65 33.11 -23.28
N VAL A 694 -15.28 32.74 -22.16
CA VAL A 694 -16.49 31.91 -22.19
C VAL A 694 -17.71 32.67 -22.69
N PHE A 695 -17.90 33.93 -22.30
CA PHE A 695 -19.08 34.72 -22.71
C PHE A 695 -18.90 35.50 -24.01
N GLN A 696 -17.70 35.51 -24.60
CA GLN A 696 -17.50 36.05 -25.95
C GLN A 696 -18.31 35.25 -26.98
N ASP A 697 -18.23 33.91 -26.91
CA ASP A 697 -19.09 33.00 -27.66
C ASP A 697 -19.26 31.70 -26.85
N LEU A 698 -20.36 31.64 -26.10
CA LEU A 698 -20.64 30.52 -25.19
C LEU A 698 -20.94 29.22 -25.96
N ASP A 699 -21.57 29.32 -27.13
CA ASP A 699 -21.88 28.18 -27.97
C ASP A 699 -20.61 27.61 -28.60
N ALA A 700 -19.69 28.47 -29.05
CA ALA A 700 -18.37 28.06 -29.54
C ALA A 700 -17.51 27.46 -28.41
N PHE A 701 -17.54 28.05 -27.21
CA PHE A 701 -16.83 27.51 -26.05
C PHE A 701 -17.25 26.07 -25.75
N VAL A 702 -18.55 25.77 -25.74
CA VAL A 702 -19.06 24.40 -25.54
C VAL A 702 -18.65 23.45 -26.68
N ALA A 703 -18.52 23.94 -27.90
CA ALA A 703 -18.12 23.12 -29.05
C ALA A 703 -16.62 22.81 -29.07
N GLU A 704 -15.77 23.77 -28.70
CA GLU A 704 -14.33 23.72 -28.97
C GLU A 704 -13.46 23.43 -27.73
N SER A 705 -14.01 23.58 -26.52
CA SER A 705 -13.25 23.33 -25.29
C SER A 705 -12.89 21.86 -25.09
N SER A 706 -11.86 21.62 -24.27
CA SER A 706 -11.46 20.27 -23.85
C SER A 706 -12.67 19.48 -23.33
N THR A 707 -12.83 18.27 -23.86
CA THR A 707 -13.89 17.34 -23.49
C THR A 707 -13.85 17.04 -21.99
N GLY A 708 -12.66 16.84 -21.41
CA GLY A 708 -12.52 16.55 -19.99
C GLY A 708 -12.94 17.72 -19.10
N LEU A 709 -12.60 18.94 -19.52
CA LEU A 709 -12.97 20.17 -18.83
C LEU A 709 -14.50 20.32 -18.81
N LEU A 710 -15.15 20.17 -19.96
CA LEU A 710 -16.60 20.28 -20.06
C LEU A 710 -17.32 19.21 -19.23
N ALA A 711 -16.86 17.96 -19.27
CA ALA A 711 -17.44 16.88 -18.49
C ALA A 711 -17.38 17.17 -16.97
N GLY A 712 -16.25 17.68 -16.46
CA GLY A 712 -16.13 18.09 -15.06
C GLY A 712 -16.99 19.31 -14.69
N ILE A 713 -17.11 20.31 -15.57
CA ILE A 713 -18.01 21.45 -15.39
C ILE A 713 -19.47 20.97 -15.30
N TYR A 714 -19.88 20.09 -16.22
CA TYR A 714 -21.22 19.53 -16.26
C TYR A 714 -21.54 18.76 -15.00
N ALA A 715 -20.61 17.91 -14.54
CA ALA A 715 -20.80 17.11 -13.34
C ALA A 715 -20.99 17.96 -12.08
N LEU A 716 -20.19 19.03 -11.88
CA LEU A 716 -20.36 19.94 -10.74
C LEU A 716 -21.57 20.87 -10.86
N ALA A 717 -21.98 21.21 -12.08
CA ALA A 717 -23.16 22.05 -12.32
C ALA A 717 -24.48 21.26 -12.22
N LEU A 718 -24.44 19.94 -12.43
CA LEU A 718 -25.62 19.07 -12.51
C LEU A 718 -26.54 19.14 -11.28
N PRO A 719 -26.04 19.22 -10.03
CA PRO A 719 -26.88 19.41 -8.84
C PRO A 719 -27.72 20.68 -8.90
N PHE A 720 -27.26 21.72 -9.61
CA PHE A 720 -27.92 23.02 -9.70
C PHE A 720 -28.95 23.12 -10.83
N THR A 721 -29.23 22.03 -11.55
CA THR A 721 -30.26 21.98 -12.60
C THR A 721 -31.68 22.39 -12.16
N PRO A 722 -32.13 22.19 -10.90
CA PRO A 722 -33.43 22.70 -10.45
C PRO A 722 -33.57 24.23 -10.46
N TRP A 723 -32.47 24.98 -10.56
CA TRP A 723 -32.45 26.44 -10.55
C TRP A 723 -32.38 27.07 -11.96
N ASP A 724 -32.44 26.25 -13.00
CA ASP A 724 -32.57 26.68 -14.40
C ASP A 724 -34.01 26.48 -14.88
N GLU A 725 -34.57 27.49 -15.57
CA GLU A 725 -35.97 27.51 -15.98
C GLU A 725 -36.34 26.39 -16.95
N LYS A 726 -35.38 25.93 -17.76
CA LYS A 726 -35.59 24.87 -18.75
C LYS A 726 -35.20 23.51 -18.18
N LEU A 727 -34.02 23.41 -17.56
CA LEU A 727 -33.53 22.13 -17.05
C LEU A 727 -34.32 21.64 -15.84
N CYS A 728 -34.96 22.50 -15.04
CA CYS A 728 -35.77 22.02 -13.90
C CYS A 728 -36.92 21.09 -14.31
N LEU A 729 -37.49 21.27 -15.51
CA LEU A 729 -38.57 20.43 -16.04
C LEU A 729 -38.03 19.11 -16.62
N ASP A 730 -36.91 19.15 -17.34
CA ASP A 730 -36.27 17.96 -17.93
C ASP A 730 -35.55 17.09 -16.87
N SER A 731 -35.06 17.73 -15.80
CA SER A 731 -34.30 17.11 -14.70
C SER A 731 -35.09 16.06 -13.90
N ALA A 732 -36.41 16.00 -14.06
CA ALA A 732 -37.26 15.01 -13.41
C ALA A 732 -37.30 13.65 -14.14
N TYR A 733 -36.83 13.57 -15.40
CA TYR A 733 -37.04 12.38 -16.24
C TYR A 733 -35.78 11.81 -16.91
N SER A 734 -34.71 12.59 -17.11
CA SER A 734 -33.46 12.09 -17.72
C SER A 734 -32.25 12.97 -17.40
N LYS A 735 -31.66 12.84 -16.21
CA LYS A 735 -30.35 13.43 -15.92
C LYS A 735 -29.23 12.51 -16.44
N PRO A 736 -28.15 13.04 -17.04
CA PRO A 736 -26.95 12.25 -17.29
C PRO A 736 -26.42 11.69 -15.96
N ASP A 737 -25.87 10.47 -15.99
CA ASP A 737 -25.20 9.93 -14.82
C ASP A 737 -23.95 10.77 -14.51
N ILE A 738 -23.85 11.24 -13.27
CA ILE A 738 -22.70 12.01 -12.81
C ILE A 738 -21.41 11.20 -12.88
N ASN A 739 -21.48 9.88 -12.66
CA ASN A 739 -20.33 8.98 -12.70
C ASN A 739 -19.77 8.87 -14.12
N ASP A 740 -20.63 8.80 -15.14
CA ASP A 740 -20.21 8.75 -16.54
C ASP A 740 -19.49 10.04 -16.94
N LEU A 741 -19.97 11.20 -16.48
CA LEU A 741 -19.31 12.49 -16.70
C LEU A 741 -17.92 12.54 -16.03
N TRP A 742 -17.78 12.04 -14.81
CA TRP A 742 -16.48 11.96 -14.15
C TRP A 742 -15.54 10.96 -14.81
N GLN A 743 -16.07 9.85 -15.34
CA GLN A 743 -15.28 8.89 -16.11
C GLN A 743 -14.72 9.52 -17.38
N VAL A 744 -15.53 10.29 -18.13
CA VAL A 744 -15.06 11.05 -19.30
C VAL A 744 -13.98 12.05 -18.90
N SER A 745 -14.21 12.81 -17.82
CA SER A 745 -13.24 13.79 -17.30
C SER A 745 -11.90 13.15 -16.94
N TYR A 746 -11.91 12.05 -16.18
CA TYR A 746 -10.70 11.33 -15.77
C TYR A 746 -9.97 10.69 -16.95
N THR A 747 -10.70 10.12 -17.91
CA THR A 747 -10.11 9.52 -19.12
C THR A 747 -9.39 10.58 -19.96
N CYS A 748 -10.02 11.75 -20.14
CA CYS A 748 -9.41 12.87 -20.85
C CYS A 748 -8.17 13.40 -20.12
N LEU A 749 -8.20 13.48 -18.78
CA LEU A 749 -7.04 13.90 -17.99
C LEU A 749 -5.81 13.04 -18.31
N GLN A 750 -5.96 11.70 -18.27
CA GLN A 750 -4.86 10.77 -18.52
C GLN A 750 -4.28 10.94 -19.94
N LYS A 751 -5.11 11.26 -20.94
CA LYS A 751 -4.66 11.56 -22.32
C LYS A 751 -3.91 12.90 -22.40
N GLU A 752 -4.34 13.91 -21.64
CA GLU A 752 -3.72 15.25 -21.62
C GLU A 752 -2.39 15.30 -20.85
N LEU A 753 -2.04 14.31 -20.02
CA LEU A 753 -0.79 14.32 -19.22
C LEU A 753 0.49 14.37 -20.06
N HIS A 754 0.46 13.90 -21.31
CA HIS A 754 1.63 13.97 -22.20
C HIS A 754 1.89 15.38 -22.73
N PHE A 755 0.84 16.19 -22.84
CA PHE A 755 0.88 17.54 -23.39
C PHE A 755 -0.02 18.46 -22.57
N PRO A 756 0.38 18.79 -21.33
CA PRO A 756 -0.46 19.54 -20.43
C PRO A 756 -0.79 20.93 -21.00
N ARG A 757 -2.00 21.38 -20.71
CA ARG A 757 -2.57 22.71 -21.03
C ARG A 757 -3.19 23.31 -19.77
N LEU A 758 -3.68 24.55 -19.86
CA LEU A 758 -4.44 25.14 -18.77
C LEU A 758 -5.71 24.32 -18.46
N SER A 759 -6.32 23.68 -19.47
CA SER A 759 -7.42 22.72 -19.32
C SER A 759 -7.08 21.56 -18.40
N THR A 760 -5.86 21.04 -18.49
CA THR A 760 -5.41 19.91 -17.68
C THR A 760 -5.44 20.24 -16.19
N ILE A 761 -4.99 21.44 -15.81
CA ILE A 761 -5.04 21.94 -14.42
C ILE A 761 -6.47 22.19 -13.97
N GLN A 762 -7.31 22.75 -14.85
CA GLN A 762 -8.74 22.93 -14.56
C GLN A 762 -9.43 21.58 -14.31
N ILE A 763 -9.13 20.53 -15.08
CA ILE A 763 -9.66 19.17 -14.88
C ILE A 763 -9.21 18.60 -13.53
N TYR A 764 -7.93 18.74 -13.16
CA TYR A 764 -7.45 18.35 -11.83
C TYR A 764 -8.25 19.03 -10.70
N LEU A 765 -8.43 20.35 -10.79
CA LEU A 765 -9.17 21.13 -9.79
C LEU A 765 -10.64 20.71 -9.70
N LEU A 766 -11.27 20.39 -10.84
CA LEU A 766 -12.64 19.87 -10.89
C LEU A 766 -12.73 18.48 -10.24
N LEU A 767 -11.82 17.56 -10.58
CA LEU A 767 -11.78 16.20 -10.02
C LEU A 767 -11.46 16.19 -8.52
N LEU A 768 -10.59 17.07 -8.05
CA LEU A 768 -10.31 17.22 -6.61
C LEU A 768 -11.51 17.77 -5.84
N ASN A 769 -12.39 18.51 -6.51
CA ASN A 769 -13.65 19.02 -5.99
C ASN A 769 -14.86 18.12 -6.32
N HIS A 770 -14.64 16.96 -6.94
CA HIS A 770 -15.65 15.92 -7.06
C HIS A 770 -16.06 15.46 -5.66
N THR A 771 -17.34 15.18 -5.45
CA THR A 771 -17.85 14.60 -4.21
C THR A 771 -17.90 13.07 -4.26
N PRO A 772 -16.86 12.35 -3.82
CA PRO A 772 -17.02 11.14 -3.07
C PRO A 772 -16.74 11.49 -1.59
N PHE A 773 -17.69 12.15 -0.93
CA PHE A 773 -17.72 12.10 0.54
C PHE A 773 -18.28 10.73 0.92
N ASP A 774 -17.44 9.70 0.83
CA ASP A 774 -17.62 8.58 1.74
C ASP A 774 -17.21 9.12 3.11
N ALA A 775 -18.20 9.49 3.93
CA ALA A 775 -17.98 10.12 5.22
C ALA A 775 -17.11 9.28 6.17
N VAL A 776 -16.83 8.03 5.80
CA VAL A 776 -16.05 7.04 6.54
C VAL A 776 -14.56 7.02 6.12
N CYS A 777 -14.20 7.55 4.94
CA CYS A 777 -12.84 7.49 4.41
C CYS A 777 -12.15 8.87 4.51
N VAL A 778 -11.51 9.13 5.66
CA VAL A 778 -10.79 10.41 5.92
C VAL A 778 -9.51 10.53 5.07
N GLU A 779 -8.93 9.41 4.65
CA GLU A 779 -7.68 9.37 3.87
C GLU A 779 -7.83 8.50 2.64
N ASN A 780 -7.96 9.14 1.47
CA ASN A 780 -7.90 8.45 0.18
C ASN A 780 -6.55 8.75 -0.48
N PRO A 781 -5.62 7.77 -0.56
CA PRO A 781 -4.32 7.95 -1.20
C PRO A 781 -4.39 8.49 -2.64
N PHE A 782 -5.50 8.22 -3.35
CA PHE A 782 -5.75 8.76 -4.68
C PHE A 782 -5.87 10.29 -4.68
N VAL A 783 -6.58 10.87 -3.71
CA VAL A 783 -6.80 12.34 -3.63
C VAL A 783 -5.47 13.07 -3.41
N TRP A 784 -4.62 12.53 -2.53
CA TRP A 784 -3.27 13.08 -2.31
C TRP A 784 -2.39 12.93 -3.56
N SER A 785 -2.38 11.75 -4.19
CA SER A 785 -1.60 11.50 -5.41
C SER A 785 -2.04 12.41 -6.56
N LEU A 786 -3.35 12.64 -6.69
CA LEU A 786 -3.94 13.54 -7.67
C LEU A 786 -3.54 15.00 -7.41
N ALA A 787 -3.54 15.45 -6.14
CA ALA A 787 -3.11 16.79 -5.75
C ALA A 787 -1.61 17.02 -5.97
N ALA A 788 -0.75 16.04 -5.68
CA ALA A 788 0.68 16.10 -5.94
C ALA A 788 0.98 16.16 -7.45
N SER A 789 0.26 15.35 -8.25
CA SER A 789 0.37 15.38 -9.72
C SER A 789 -0.08 16.72 -10.29
N MET A 790 -1.17 17.30 -9.78
CA MET A 790 -1.64 18.63 -10.15
C MET A 790 -0.56 19.70 -9.89
N LEU A 791 0.07 19.68 -8.71
CA LEU A 791 1.12 20.65 -8.37
C LEU A 791 2.31 20.55 -9.34
N ALA A 792 2.79 19.33 -9.61
CA ALA A 792 3.89 19.11 -10.54
C ALA A 792 3.57 19.60 -11.95
N MET A 793 2.34 19.33 -12.44
CA MET A 793 1.90 19.81 -13.75
C MET A 793 1.72 21.34 -13.79
N ALA A 794 1.25 21.95 -12.71
CA ALA A 794 1.13 23.41 -12.61
C ALA A 794 2.49 24.09 -12.66
N GLN A 795 3.50 23.53 -11.99
CA GLN A 795 4.90 24.00 -12.05
C GLN A 795 5.49 23.80 -13.45
N SER A 796 5.22 22.67 -14.10
CA SER A 796 5.64 22.43 -15.49
C SER A 796 5.05 23.46 -16.46
N LEU A 797 3.81 23.92 -16.25
CA LEU A 797 3.19 24.99 -17.06
C LEU A 797 3.64 26.41 -16.67
N GLY A 798 4.49 26.53 -15.65
CA GLY A 798 4.98 27.79 -15.10
C GLY A 798 3.89 28.63 -14.42
N LEU A 799 2.87 27.99 -13.83
CA LEU A 799 1.84 28.71 -13.07
C LEU A 799 2.38 29.28 -11.75
N ASN A 800 3.46 28.72 -11.23
CA ASN A 800 4.15 29.18 -10.02
C ASN A 800 4.94 30.48 -10.21
N VAL A 801 5.04 31.00 -11.44
CA VAL A 801 5.76 32.26 -11.74
C VAL A 801 4.76 33.35 -12.12
N ASP A 802 4.86 34.56 -11.55
CA ASP A 802 3.92 35.65 -11.80
C ASP A 802 3.96 36.07 -13.29
N PRO A 803 2.86 35.90 -14.04
CA PRO A 803 2.83 36.23 -15.46
C PRO A 803 2.66 37.73 -15.73
N THR A 804 2.61 38.57 -14.70
CA THR A 804 2.43 40.02 -14.84
C THR A 804 3.60 40.63 -15.64
N GLY A 805 3.27 41.31 -16.74
CA GLY A 805 4.27 41.90 -17.63
C GLY A 805 4.80 40.97 -18.72
N TRP A 806 4.38 39.69 -18.75
CA TRP A 806 4.68 38.79 -19.87
C TRP A 806 3.96 39.22 -21.14
N LYS A 807 4.49 38.83 -22.30
CA LYS A 807 3.86 39.08 -23.61
C LYS A 807 2.73 38.07 -23.86
N LEU A 808 1.68 38.14 -23.04
CA LEU A 808 0.48 37.29 -23.10
C LEU A 808 -0.80 38.14 -23.19
N PRO A 809 -1.90 37.59 -23.74
CA PRO A 809 -3.21 38.22 -23.64
C PRO A 809 -3.61 38.46 -22.18
N ALA A 810 -4.28 39.58 -21.90
CA ALA A 810 -4.63 39.96 -20.54
C ALA A 810 -5.54 38.93 -19.84
N TRP A 811 -6.45 38.29 -20.59
CA TRP A 811 -7.30 37.21 -20.07
C TRP A 811 -6.48 35.99 -19.61
N GLU A 812 -5.38 35.66 -20.30
CA GLU A 812 -4.54 34.49 -19.98
C GLU A 812 -3.70 34.77 -18.74
N VAL A 813 -3.14 35.99 -18.62
CA VAL A 813 -2.43 36.44 -17.41
C VAL A 813 -3.34 36.31 -16.18
N ARG A 814 -4.56 36.86 -16.26
CA ARG A 814 -5.54 36.77 -15.16
C ARG A 814 -5.91 35.32 -14.86
N LEU A 815 -6.11 34.48 -15.88
CA LEU A 815 -6.46 33.07 -15.69
C LEU A 815 -5.32 32.28 -15.02
N ARG A 816 -4.08 32.44 -15.48
CA ARG A 816 -2.90 31.78 -14.90
C ARG A 816 -2.72 32.12 -13.42
N ARG A 817 -2.87 33.40 -13.05
CA ARG A 817 -2.86 33.84 -11.64
C ARG A 817 -3.95 33.15 -10.82
N ARG A 818 -5.20 33.11 -11.31
CA ARG A 818 -6.30 32.43 -10.61
C ARG A 818 -6.08 30.91 -10.49
N LEU A 819 -5.57 30.26 -11.53
CA LEU A 819 -5.29 28.82 -11.52
C LEU A 819 -4.18 28.47 -10.53
N TRP A 820 -3.10 29.24 -10.47
CA TRP A 820 -2.06 29.05 -9.46
C TRP A 820 -2.62 29.12 -8.04
N TRP A 821 -3.38 30.16 -7.73
CA TRP A 821 -3.97 30.33 -6.42
C TRP A 821 -5.00 29.22 -6.09
N ALA A 822 -5.76 28.73 -7.07
CA ALA A 822 -6.61 27.55 -6.88
C ALA A 822 -5.79 26.28 -6.58
N VAL A 823 -4.69 26.04 -7.30
CA VAL A 823 -3.74 24.94 -7.03
C VAL A 823 -3.16 25.07 -5.62
N TYR A 824 -2.71 26.27 -5.24
CA TYR A 824 -2.14 26.56 -3.93
C TYR A 824 -3.13 26.29 -2.80
N VAL A 825 -4.38 26.72 -2.96
CA VAL A 825 -5.49 26.44 -2.02
C VAL A 825 -5.74 24.94 -1.91
N GLU A 826 -6.08 24.26 -3.01
CA GLU A 826 -6.47 22.85 -2.98
C GLU A 826 -5.35 21.95 -2.45
N TYR A 827 -4.10 22.25 -2.81
CA TYR A 827 -2.91 21.51 -2.36
C TYR A 827 -2.62 21.75 -0.87
N THR A 828 -2.57 23.01 -0.42
CA THR A 828 -2.25 23.35 0.97
C THR A 828 -3.25 22.73 1.92
N TRP A 829 -4.56 22.88 1.65
CA TRP A 829 -5.59 22.30 2.50
C TRP A 829 -5.55 20.76 2.48
N ARG A 830 -5.23 20.11 1.36
CA ARG A 830 -5.03 18.65 1.33
C ARG A 830 -3.79 18.20 2.08
N SER A 831 -2.71 18.97 2.03
CA SER A 831 -1.51 18.71 2.83
C SER A 831 -1.84 18.72 4.32
N VAL A 832 -2.66 19.68 4.76
CA VAL A 832 -3.16 19.77 6.13
C VAL A 832 -4.04 18.58 6.49
N THR A 833 -5.04 18.25 5.65
CA THR A 833 -5.98 17.15 5.96
C THR A 833 -5.31 15.78 5.97
N HIS A 834 -4.26 15.57 5.17
CA HIS A 834 -3.52 14.30 5.10
C HIS A 834 -2.26 14.28 6.00
N GLY A 835 -2.03 15.30 6.82
CA GLY A 835 -0.86 15.39 7.70
C GLY A 835 0.49 15.34 6.98
N ARG A 836 0.56 15.85 5.73
CA ARG A 836 1.78 15.86 4.90
C ARG A 836 2.46 17.23 4.94
N ALA A 837 3.78 17.23 4.74
CA ALA A 837 4.54 18.45 4.52
C ALA A 837 4.19 19.05 3.14
N SER A 838 4.11 20.37 3.06
CA SER A 838 3.88 21.06 1.78
C SER A 838 5.13 20.94 0.90
N MET A 839 4.96 20.50 -0.35
CA MET A 839 6.03 20.52 -1.36
C MET A 839 6.18 21.90 -2.04
N ILE A 840 5.45 22.92 -1.58
CA ILE A 840 5.57 24.28 -2.09
C ILE A 840 6.60 25.04 -1.26
N SER A 841 7.79 25.27 -1.83
CA SER A 841 8.82 26.14 -1.26
C SER A 841 8.53 27.61 -1.55
N ASP A 842 8.97 28.52 -0.68
CA ASP A 842 8.92 29.97 -0.93
C ASP A 842 9.84 30.40 -2.07
N ASP A 843 10.91 29.64 -2.31
CA ASP A 843 11.86 29.93 -3.39
C ASP A 843 11.31 29.49 -4.77
N ASP A 844 10.26 28.67 -4.80
CA ASP A 844 9.70 28.08 -6.01
C ASP A 844 8.45 28.80 -6.53
N CYS A 845 7.98 29.86 -5.86
CA CYS A 845 6.78 30.61 -6.24
C CYS A 845 6.91 32.11 -5.96
N ASP A 846 6.59 32.95 -6.94
CA ASP A 846 6.59 34.43 -6.80
C ASP A 846 5.25 35.10 -7.19
N VAL A 847 4.18 34.32 -7.42
CA VAL A 847 2.87 34.86 -7.80
C VAL A 847 2.28 35.73 -6.69
N SER A 848 2.04 37.00 -7.00
CA SER A 848 1.47 37.95 -6.05
C SER A 848 0.00 37.61 -5.67
N PRO A 849 -0.47 38.03 -4.47
CA PRO A 849 -1.85 37.83 -4.06
C PRO A 849 -2.87 38.37 -5.07
N LEU A 850 -4.00 37.68 -5.21
CA LEU A 850 -5.06 38.06 -6.14
C LEU A 850 -5.70 39.40 -5.76
N LYS A 851 -6.02 40.20 -6.79
CA LYS A 851 -6.73 41.47 -6.69
C LYS A 851 -8.09 41.37 -7.37
N PRO A 852 -9.06 42.26 -7.08
CA PRO A 852 -10.33 42.30 -7.82
C PRO A 852 -10.16 42.42 -9.34
N GLU A 853 -9.08 43.05 -9.80
CA GLU A 853 -8.69 43.16 -11.21
C GLU A 853 -8.47 41.80 -11.89
N ASP A 854 -8.03 40.79 -11.14
CA ASP A 854 -7.81 39.43 -11.65
C ASP A 854 -9.12 38.73 -12.02
N PHE A 855 -10.28 39.28 -11.62
CA PHE A 855 -11.59 38.72 -11.95
C PHE A 855 -12.31 39.51 -13.03
N MET A 856 -11.80 40.67 -13.44
CA MET A 856 -12.50 41.57 -14.36
C MET A 856 -12.83 40.93 -15.71
N VAL A 857 -13.97 41.35 -16.26
CA VAL A 857 -14.41 41.07 -17.63
C VAL A 857 -14.01 42.25 -18.52
N GLU A 858 -13.51 41.96 -19.71
CA GLU A 858 -13.25 42.98 -20.72
C GLU A 858 -14.55 43.67 -21.16
N LEU A 859 -14.52 45.00 -21.24
CA LEU A 859 -15.69 45.88 -21.47
C LEU A 859 -16.49 45.58 -22.75
N ALA A 860 -15.93 44.81 -23.67
CA ALA A 860 -16.55 44.45 -24.95
C ALA A 860 -17.42 43.19 -24.89
N VAL A 861 -17.46 42.48 -23.77
CA VAL A 861 -18.20 41.21 -23.62
C VAL A 861 -19.47 41.43 -22.80
N ASP A 862 -20.63 41.12 -23.40
CA ASP A 862 -21.91 41.17 -22.71
C ASP A 862 -22.08 39.92 -21.84
N VAL A 863 -22.24 40.12 -20.52
CA VAL A 863 -22.31 39.04 -19.54
C VAL A 863 -23.56 39.24 -18.69
N PRO A 864 -24.32 38.18 -18.34
CA PRO A 864 -25.52 38.31 -17.50
C PRO A 864 -25.30 39.11 -16.21
N GLU A 865 -26.29 39.92 -15.82
CA GLU A 865 -26.25 40.83 -14.67
C GLU A 865 -25.88 40.11 -13.35
N TYR A 866 -26.38 38.88 -13.15
CA TYR A 866 -26.07 38.04 -11.98
C TYR A 866 -24.61 37.56 -11.90
N ILE A 867 -23.83 37.75 -12.97
CA ILE A 867 -22.39 37.45 -13.05
C ILE A 867 -21.58 38.74 -12.94
N GLN A 868 -22.11 39.89 -13.39
CA GLN A 868 -21.43 41.19 -13.30
C GLN A 868 -21.30 41.68 -11.85
N ASP A 869 -22.35 41.52 -11.04
CA ASP A 869 -22.45 42.07 -9.68
C ASP A 869 -21.85 41.21 -8.56
N ARG A 870 -21.27 40.04 -8.87
CA ARG A 870 -20.70 39.17 -7.84
C ARG A 870 -19.32 39.61 -7.40
N SER A 871 -19.18 39.84 -6.10
CA SER A 871 -17.90 40.14 -5.47
C SER A 871 -17.01 38.90 -5.45
N SER A 872 -15.78 39.04 -5.92
CA SER A 872 -14.73 38.00 -5.83
C SER A 872 -14.09 37.92 -4.44
N ASP A 873 -14.65 38.62 -3.44
CA ASP A 873 -14.10 38.71 -2.09
C ASP A 873 -13.93 37.34 -1.43
N TYR A 874 -14.86 36.39 -1.66
CA TYR A 874 -14.78 35.07 -1.06
C TYR A 874 -13.46 34.36 -1.40
N PHE A 875 -13.15 34.21 -2.70
CA PHE A 875 -11.96 33.49 -3.11
C PHE A 875 -10.67 34.24 -2.77
N ILE A 876 -10.67 35.57 -2.85
CA ILE A 876 -9.52 36.40 -2.44
C ILE A 876 -9.24 36.20 -0.95
N HIS A 877 -10.25 36.29 -0.09
CA HIS A 877 -10.10 36.05 1.34
C HIS A 877 -9.72 34.60 1.64
N PHE A 878 -10.20 33.64 0.86
CA PHE A 878 -9.82 32.23 1.02
C PHE A 878 -8.36 31.98 0.65
N CYS A 879 -7.83 32.67 -0.37
CA CYS A 879 -6.40 32.68 -0.68
C CYS A 879 -5.59 33.25 0.49
N SER A 880 -5.98 34.41 1.03
CA SER A 880 -5.31 35.01 2.20
C SER A 880 -5.34 34.11 3.44
N LEU A 881 -6.45 33.40 3.69
CA LEU A 881 -6.52 32.42 4.76
C LEU A 881 -5.54 31.26 4.52
N THR A 882 -5.44 30.81 3.28
CA THR A 882 -4.54 29.71 2.89
C THR A 882 -3.07 30.10 3.06
N GLU A 883 -2.69 31.35 2.78
CA GLU A 883 -1.33 31.85 3.09
C GLU A 883 -1.02 31.74 4.58
N ILE A 884 -1.96 32.15 5.45
CA ILE A 884 -1.81 32.04 6.91
C ILE A 884 -1.64 30.57 7.30
N VAL A 885 -2.47 29.67 6.75
CA VAL A 885 -2.40 28.22 7.01
C VAL A 885 -1.04 27.65 6.59
N SER A 886 -0.58 27.98 5.39
CA SER A 886 0.74 27.55 4.90
C SER A 886 1.88 28.02 5.80
N GLN A 887 1.84 29.28 6.26
CA GLN A 887 2.83 29.82 7.21
C GLN A 887 2.78 29.11 8.57
N VAL A 888 1.59 28.76 9.05
CA VAL A 888 1.43 28.00 10.31
C VAL A 888 2.01 26.59 10.15
N CYS A 889 1.70 25.90 9.07
CA CYS A 889 2.20 24.54 8.79
C CYS A 889 3.73 24.49 8.73
N ARG A 890 4.37 25.48 8.09
CA ARG A 890 5.85 25.56 8.00
C ARG A 890 6.56 25.91 9.31
N LYS A 891 5.86 26.48 10.30
CA LYS A 891 6.43 26.80 11.62
C LYS A 891 6.24 25.70 12.66
N PHE A 892 5.31 24.77 12.41
CA PHE A 892 4.97 23.68 13.31
C PHE A 892 5.70 22.37 13.00
N LEU A 893 6.15 22.20 11.75
CA LEU A 893 7.09 21.16 11.30
C LEU A 893 8.50 21.75 11.30
#